data_AF-A0A9C9NHL4-F1
#
_entry.id   AF-A0A9C9NHL4-F1
#
_cell.length_a   1.000
_cell.length_b   1.000
_cell.length_c   1.000
_cell.angle_alpha   90.00
_cell.angle_beta   90.00
_cell.angle_gamma   90.00
#
_symmetry.space_group_name_H-M   'P 1'
#
loop_
_entity.id
_entity.type
_entity.pdbx_description
1 polymer ?
#
loop_
_entity_poly.entity_id
_entity_poly.type
_entity_poly.pdbx_seq_one_letter_code
_entity_poly.pdbx_strand_id
1 'polypeptide(L)'
;MSFRQEKLTRPIYRWAKGVMPPISETEREAIDAGTVWWDGELFTGDPDWNKLLAMPPARLSPDEQAFLDGPVNELCAMIDEWKLVWEDRDLPPDVWDFLRKNKFFGMIIPKEYGGLGFSNTAHSEVVRKVSSCSVVAGVTVMVPNSLGPGELMLHFGTQAQRDCWLPRLADGREIPCFGLTSQEAGSDAAAMLDTGMVEYGEHEGERVLGIRLNFHKRYITLGPVATVMGLAFKMFDPQNHLGKGEDLGITVALLPTATKGVRHGDRHVPLLTYFQNGPLYGDDVFIPLDWILGGPDQIGQGWTMLMTALAAGRGISLPSQSSAAAAICARTTGAYARVRTQFNVPIGMFEGIQQPLADIAANAYLIDAARRLTVAALDEGHKPSVVSAIMKAHATYRMRESIERAMDIHGGKAIIDGPKNYLASQYRSVPIGITVEGANILTRNLMIFGQGAIRAHPYMLKELLALSDEDEDKGLDDFDTHFWAHVGHSAKNALRSFVRGWTGGLAAPAPKNAAFTSHWRQLSRYASAFALLSDLALLTLGGALKRKEMLSARLGDILSELYLLGAVLKRFETEGRPEADKPLVEYIMAKGYNRMALAFNGVLDNLPARWAAILTRAIAFPLGVPYHEPSDELTSEVAAILMRPSSQRDRLTPDLYLGEGHAQHPIKDLELAFELVSEAAPIEKKLREANIRDPEEAREAGVISNAEFVRLAEAQEAVDKVIAVDAFPMAEVSPIASQHDRPAKNGGKGEQREAAE
;
A
#
# COMPACT_ATOMS: atom_id res chain seq x y z
N MET A 1 -34.71 25.23 -29.51
CA MET A 1 -33.24 25.15 -29.56
C MET A 1 -32.65 26.53 -29.79
N SER A 2 -31.59 26.87 -29.07
CA SER A 2 -30.90 28.17 -29.21
C SER A 2 -29.95 28.18 -30.41
N PHE A 3 -29.58 29.36 -30.94
CA PHE A 3 -28.59 29.49 -32.01
C PHE A 3 -27.25 28.82 -31.66
N ARG A 4 -26.81 28.97 -30.40
CA ARG A 4 -25.62 28.29 -29.85
C ARG A 4 -25.74 26.78 -29.99
N GLN A 5 -26.86 26.24 -29.54
CA GLN A 5 -27.09 24.80 -29.51
C GLN A 5 -27.13 24.22 -30.93
N GLU A 6 -27.79 24.90 -31.87
CA GLU A 6 -27.98 24.40 -33.23
C GLU A 6 -26.72 24.53 -34.09
N LYS A 7 -25.98 25.64 -33.97
CA LYS A 7 -24.84 25.96 -34.86
C LYS A 7 -23.47 25.64 -34.28
N LEU A 8 -23.32 25.55 -32.96
CA LEU A 8 -22.05 25.28 -32.30
C LEU A 8 -22.05 23.92 -31.60
N THR A 9 -23.03 23.68 -30.73
CA THR A 9 -23.04 22.48 -29.89
C THR A 9 -23.39 21.23 -30.67
N ARG A 10 -24.43 21.25 -31.52
CA ARG A 10 -24.87 20.08 -32.29
C ARG A 10 -23.77 19.49 -33.20
N PRO A 11 -22.95 20.29 -33.92
CA PRO A 11 -21.78 19.77 -34.62
C PRO A 11 -20.75 19.10 -33.70
N ILE A 12 -20.44 19.73 -32.55
CA ILE A 12 -19.48 19.20 -31.57
C ILE A 12 -20.00 17.89 -30.95
N TYR A 13 -21.27 17.85 -30.57
CA TYR A 13 -21.95 16.67 -30.02
C TYR A 13 -21.85 15.48 -30.97
N ARG A 14 -22.14 15.68 -32.27
CA ARG A 14 -22.02 14.62 -33.29
C ARG A 14 -20.60 14.13 -33.47
N TRP A 15 -19.63 15.04 -33.48
CA TRP A 15 -18.22 14.67 -33.55
C TRP A 15 -17.77 13.90 -32.30
N ALA A 16 -18.14 14.41 -31.12
CA ALA A 16 -17.80 13.82 -29.82
C ALA A 16 -18.38 12.40 -29.67
N LYS A 17 -19.64 12.20 -30.06
CA LYS A 17 -20.31 10.87 -30.11
C LYS A 17 -19.61 9.89 -31.04
N GLY A 18 -18.95 10.37 -32.11
CA GLY A 18 -18.19 9.54 -33.05
C GLY A 18 -16.75 9.22 -32.63
N VAL A 19 -16.17 9.99 -31.71
CA VAL A 19 -14.74 9.87 -31.31
C VAL A 19 -14.59 9.31 -29.90
N MET A 20 -15.54 9.54 -29.01
CA MET A 20 -15.51 8.99 -27.66
C MET A 20 -16.02 7.54 -27.67
N PRO A 21 -15.22 6.58 -27.16
CA PRO A 21 -15.66 5.20 -27.08
C PRO A 21 -16.86 5.10 -26.11
N PRO A 22 -17.83 4.19 -26.37
CA PRO A 22 -18.88 3.91 -25.42
C PRO A 22 -18.26 3.38 -24.12
N ILE A 23 -18.75 3.86 -22.97
CA ILE A 23 -18.39 3.31 -21.66
C ILE A 23 -18.99 1.90 -21.58
N SER A 24 -18.16 0.87 -21.40
CA SER A 24 -18.67 -0.49 -21.18
C SER A 24 -19.45 -0.55 -19.87
N GLU A 25 -20.41 -1.47 -19.77
CA GLU A 25 -21.21 -1.66 -18.56
C GLU A 25 -20.31 -1.89 -17.33
N THR A 26 -19.29 -2.73 -17.47
CA THR A 26 -18.26 -2.97 -16.43
C THR A 26 -17.45 -1.72 -16.05
N GLU A 27 -17.23 -0.79 -16.99
CA GLU A 27 -16.53 0.46 -16.70
C GLU A 27 -17.45 1.45 -15.99
N ARG A 28 -18.74 1.47 -16.34
CA ARG A 28 -19.77 2.25 -15.65
C ARG A 28 -19.95 1.79 -14.20
N GLU A 29 -20.11 0.49 -13.98
CA GLU A 29 -20.23 -0.09 -12.64
C GLU A 29 -19.01 0.21 -11.76
N ALA A 30 -17.80 0.12 -12.31
CA ALA A 30 -16.58 0.49 -11.59
C ALA A 30 -16.54 1.99 -11.23
N ILE A 31 -17.05 2.85 -12.12
CA ILE A 31 -17.20 4.30 -11.88
C ILE A 31 -18.33 4.58 -10.88
N ASP A 32 -19.36 3.76 -10.76
CA ASP A 32 -20.46 4.03 -9.82
C ASP A 32 -20.16 3.52 -8.40
N ALA A 33 -19.31 2.49 -8.25
CA ALA A 33 -19.01 1.85 -6.96
C ALA A 33 -18.24 2.72 -5.92
N GLY A 34 -17.47 3.72 -6.37
CA GLY A 34 -16.72 4.64 -5.47
C GLY A 34 -17.43 5.96 -5.18
N THR A 35 -16.72 6.93 -4.60
CA THR A 35 -17.16 8.34 -4.46
C THR A 35 -16.02 9.29 -4.84
N VAL A 36 -16.35 10.53 -5.26
CA VAL A 36 -15.38 11.63 -5.33
C VAL A 36 -15.43 12.39 -4.01
N TRP A 37 -14.30 12.50 -3.32
CA TRP A 37 -14.15 13.25 -2.08
C TRP A 37 -13.36 14.55 -2.37
N TRP A 38 -12.49 14.96 -1.45
CA TRP A 38 -11.61 16.10 -1.58
C TRP A 38 -10.58 15.92 -2.71
N ASP A 39 -10.28 14.68 -3.13
CA ASP A 39 -9.44 14.43 -4.30
C ASP A 39 -10.00 15.04 -5.60
N GLY A 40 -11.31 15.23 -5.71
CA GLY A 40 -11.93 15.98 -6.81
C GLY A 40 -11.51 17.45 -6.87
N GLU A 41 -11.19 18.07 -5.72
CA GLU A 41 -10.72 19.46 -5.65
C GLU A 41 -9.40 19.64 -6.43
N LEU A 42 -8.55 18.60 -6.49
CA LEU A 42 -7.28 18.63 -7.23
C LEU A 42 -7.48 18.79 -8.74
N PHE A 43 -8.56 18.21 -9.28
CA PHE A 43 -8.92 18.34 -10.70
C PHE A 43 -9.55 19.70 -11.04
N THR A 44 -9.99 20.47 -10.03
CA THR A 44 -10.57 21.80 -10.29
C THR A 44 -9.53 22.86 -10.61
N GLY A 45 -8.25 22.59 -10.36
CA GLY A 45 -7.16 23.55 -10.44
C GLY A 45 -7.16 24.64 -9.34
N ASP A 46 -8.08 24.57 -8.38
CA ASP A 46 -8.21 25.53 -7.28
C ASP A 46 -8.66 24.85 -5.99
N PRO A 47 -7.87 23.89 -5.47
CA PRO A 47 -8.30 23.06 -4.36
C PRO A 47 -8.55 23.86 -3.08
N ASP A 48 -9.69 23.61 -2.41
CA ASP A 48 -9.93 24.17 -1.09
C ASP A 48 -9.18 23.39 -0.01
N TRP A 49 -8.02 23.94 0.37
CA TRP A 49 -7.19 23.40 1.44
C TRP A 49 -7.78 23.56 2.83
N ASN A 50 -8.70 24.51 3.06
CA ASN A 50 -9.37 24.62 4.38
C ASN A 50 -10.30 23.44 4.61
N LYS A 51 -10.97 22.97 3.56
CA LYS A 51 -11.77 21.73 3.59
C LYS A 51 -10.91 20.51 3.92
N LEU A 52 -9.70 20.41 3.33
CA LEU A 52 -8.74 19.36 3.70
C LEU A 52 -8.35 19.45 5.19
N LEU A 53 -8.02 20.64 5.69
CA LEU A 53 -7.63 20.83 7.09
C LEU A 53 -8.78 20.57 8.06
N ALA A 54 -10.02 20.94 7.70
CA ALA A 54 -11.22 20.73 8.50
C ALA A 54 -11.62 19.25 8.63
N MET A 55 -11.14 18.38 7.74
CA MET A 55 -11.39 16.94 7.82
C MET A 55 -10.93 16.38 9.18
N PRO A 56 -11.80 15.67 9.93
CA PRO A 56 -11.40 15.03 11.19
C PRO A 56 -10.19 14.10 10.99
N PRO A 57 -9.25 14.06 11.95
CA PRO A 57 -8.14 13.13 11.87
C PRO A 57 -8.57 11.72 12.25
N ALA A 58 -7.85 10.72 11.73
CA ALA A 58 -7.97 9.33 12.15
C ALA A 58 -7.74 9.21 13.67
N ARG A 59 -8.66 8.57 14.39
CA ARG A 59 -8.59 8.35 15.84
C ARG A 59 -9.11 6.98 16.20
N LEU A 60 -8.47 6.35 17.18
CA LEU A 60 -8.96 5.13 17.81
C LEU A 60 -9.90 5.51 18.96
N SER A 61 -10.99 4.77 19.09
CA SER A 61 -11.80 4.73 20.30
C SER A 61 -11.03 4.05 21.45
N PRO A 62 -11.46 4.22 22.71
CA PRO A 62 -10.83 3.55 23.84
C PRO A 62 -10.78 2.02 23.72
N ASP A 63 -11.84 1.40 23.18
CA ASP A 63 -11.90 -0.05 22.95
C ASP A 63 -10.86 -0.51 21.91
N GLU A 64 -10.72 0.25 20.82
CA GLU A 64 -9.76 -0.04 19.75
C GLU A 64 -8.32 0.17 20.22
N GLN A 65 -8.05 1.23 20.99
CA GLN A 65 -6.75 1.45 21.60
C GLN A 65 -6.40 0.32 22.58
N ALA A 66 -7.35 -0.10 23.43
CA ALA A 66 -7.15 -1.23 24.33
C ALA A 66 -6.87 -2.54 23.58
N PHE A 67 -7.50 -2.75 22.42
CA PHE A 67 -7.21 -3.91 21.56
C PHE A 67 -5.78 -3.85 21.00
N LEU A 68 -5.34 -2.67 20.53
CA LEU A 68 -3.99 -2.45 20.01
C LEU A 68 -2.91 -2.63 21.09
N ASP A 69 -3.21 -2.22 22.33
CA ASP A 69 -2.26 -2.26 23.44
C ASP A 69 -2.22 -3.63 24.15
N GLY A 70 -3.31 -4.40 24.10
CA GLY A 70 -3.41 -5.74 24.67
C GLY A 70 -3.28 -6.83 23.61
N PRO A 71 -4.39 -7.36 23.07
CA PRO A 71 -4.40 -8.48 22.11
C PRO A 71 -3.40 -8.39 20.96
N VAL A 72 -3.21 -7.21 20.35
CA VAL A 72 -2.26 -7.06 19.24
C VAL A 72 -0.81 -7.17 19.71
N ASN A 73 -0.46 -6.59 20.85
CA ASN A 73 0.86 -6.74 21.45
C ASN A 73 1.13 -8.20 21.83
N GLU A 74 0.15 -8.88 22.41
CA GLU A 74 0.27 -10.30 22.76
C GLU A 74 0.46 -11.17 21.51
N LEU A 75 -0.29 -10.91 20.44
CA LEU A 75 -0.09 -11.59 19.15
C LEU A 75 1.34 -11.41 18.63
N CYS A 76 1.88 -10.18 18.63
CA CYS A 76 3.24 -9.93 18.21
C CYS A 76 4.27 -10.67 19.08
N ALA A 77 4.02 -10.79 20.39
CA ALA A 77 4.88 -11.53 21.31
C ALA A 77 4.82 -13.05 21.17
N MET A 78 3.76 -13.58 20.58
CA MET A 78 3.64 -15.01 20.28
C MET A 78 4.41 -15.42 19.02
N ILE A 79 4.79 -14.47 18.16
CA ILE A 79 5.36 -14.77 16.84
C ILE A 79 6.89 -14.70 16.89
N ASP A 80 7.53 -15.85 16.63
CA ASP A 80 8.93 -15.91 16.24
C ASP A 80 9.02 -16.04 14.71
N GLU A 81 9.34 -14.93 14.04
CA GLU A 81 9.39 -14.87 12.58
C GLU A 81 10.46 -15.79 11.98
N TRP A 82 11.59 -15.99 12.65
CA TRP A 82 12.63 -16.89 12.15
C TRP A 82 12.16 -18.34 12.22
N LYS A 83 11.62 -18.76 13.37
CA LYS A 83 11.05 -20.10 13.55
C LYS A 83 9.92 -20.36 12.54
N LEU A 84 9.05 -19.37 12.34
CA LEU A 84 7.97 -19.42 11.35
C LEU A 84 8.50 -19.73 9.95
N VAL A 85 9.55 -19.06 9.51
CA VAL A 85 10.08 -19.17 8.15
C VAL A 85 10.98 -20.40 7.96
N TRP A 86 11.82 -20.72 8.95
CA TRP A 86 12.83 -21.76 8.83
C TRP A 86 12.30 -23.15 9.20
N GLU A 87 11.58 -23.25 10.32
CA GLU A 87 11.14 -24.52 10.91
C GLU A 87 9.68 -24.83 10.58
N ASP A 88 8.76 -23.97 11.05
CA ASP A 88 7.32 -24.25 11.08
C ASP A 88 6.68 -24.15 9.68
N ARG A 89 7.15 -23.21 8.87
CA ARG A 89 6.62 -22.87 7.53
C ARG A 89 5.13 -22.57 7.54
N ASP A 90 4.60 -22.09 8.67
CA ASP A 90 3.20 -21.75 8.90
C ASP A 90 3.09 -20.96 10.22
N LEU A 91 1.94 -20.33 10.45
CA LEU A 91 1.61 -19.86 11.79
C LEU A 91 1.39 -21.06 12.72
N PRO A 92 1.97 -21.07 13.93
CA PRO A 92 1.72 -22.10 14.93
C PRO A 92 0.23 -22.26 15.29
N PRO A 93 -0.24 -23.47 15.68
CA PRO A 93 -1.65 -23.71 16.01
C PRO A 93 -2.19 -22.83 17.14
N ASP A 94 -1.39 -22.54 18.16
CA ASP A 94 -1.72 -21.65 19.27
C ASP A 94 -1.89 -20.20 18.82
N VAL A 95 -1.12 -19.74 17.83
CA VAL A 95 -1.31 -18.43 17.18
C VAL A 95 -2.64 -18.41 16.42
N TRP A 96 -2.97 -19.46 15.65
CA TRP A 96 -4.28 -19.58 15.00
C TRP A 96 -5.44 -19.52 16.00
N ASP A 97 -5.34 -20.26 17.11
CA ASP A 97 -6.36 -20.26 18.15
C ASP A 97 -6.47 -18.90 18.85
N PHE A 98 -5.35 -18.21 19.05
CA PHE A 98 -5.33 -16.85 19.58
C PHE A 98 -6.06 -15.87 18.67
N LEU A 99 -5.81 -15.94 17.35
CA LEU A 99 -6.48 -15.10 16.35
C LEU A 99 -8.01 -15.30 16.38
N ARG A 100 -8.47 -16.56 16.46
CA ARG A 100 -9.91 -16.89 16.59
C ARG A 100 -10.50 -16.35 17.89
N LYS A 101 -9.89 -16.69 19.02
CA LYS A 101 -10.38 -16.32 20.36
C LYS A 101 -10.54 -14.81 20.53
N ASN A 102 -9.59 -14.04 19.99
CA ASN A 102 -9.58 -12.58 20.08
C ASN A 102 -10.21 -11.90 18.86
N LYS A 103 -10.85 -12.66 17.96
CA LYS A 103 -11.65 -12.15 16.83
C LYS A 103 -10.87 -11.28 15.84
N PHE A 104 -9.60 -11.62 15.59
CA PHE A 104 -8.79 -10.94 14.58
C PHE A 104 -9.36 -11.09 13.16
N PHE A 105 -10.17 -12.11 12.89
CA PHE A 105 -10.85 -12.32 11.60
C PHE A 105 -12.17 -11.54 11.46
N GLY A 106 -12.65 -10.92 12.54
CA GLY A 106 -13.95 -10.24 12.60
C GLY A 106 -13.85 -8.80 13.08
N MET A 107 -12.76 -8.09 12.78
CA MET A 107 -12.55 -6.72 13.24
C MET A 107 -13.64 -5.79 12.70
N ILE A 108 -13.93 -5.87 11.39
CA ILE A 108 -14.93 -5.03 10.74
C ILE A 108 -16.37 -5.50 10.95
N ILE A 109 -16.57 -6.73 11.41
CA ILE A 109 -17.91 -7.32 11.58
C ILE A 109 -18.60 -6.64 12.77
N PRO A 110 -19.84 -6.14 12.63
CA PRO A 110 -20.55 -5.47 13.71
C PRO A 110 -20.71 -6.34 14.96
N LYS A 111 -20.74 -5.69 16.13
CA LYS A 111 -20.88 -6.37 17.44
C LYS A 111 -22.16 -7.21 17.54
N GLU A 112 -23.24 -6.84 16.84
CA GLU A 112 -24.50 -7.62 16.80
C GLU A 112 -24.34 -9.01 16.18
N TYR A 113 -23.39 -9.18 15.24
CA TYR A 113 -23.00 -10.48 14.68
C TYR A 113 -21.83 -11.11 15.44
N GLY A 114 -21.45 -10.57 16.59
CA GLY A 114 -20.36 -11.10 17.41
C GLY A 114 -18.95 -10.68 17.00
N GLY A 115 -18.79 -9.76 16.04
CA GLY A 115 -17.50 -9.16 15.70
C GLY A 115 -17.07 -8.04 16.65
N LEU A 116 -16.04 -7.28 16.26
CA LEU A 116 -15.51 -6.17 17.07
C LEU A 116 -16.13 -4.80 16.69
N GLY A 117 -16.59 -4.64 15.45
CA GLY A 117 -17.18 -3.40 14.93
C GLY A 117 -16.17 -2.25 14.88
N PHE A 118 -14.92 -2.54 14.56
CA PHE A 118 -13.82 -1.58 14.49
C PHE A 118 -13.89 -0.71 13.24
N SER A 119 -13.41 0.52 13.39
CA SER A 119 -13.21 1.50 12.34
C SER A 119 -12.15 1.07 11.32
N ASN A 120 -12.11 1.74 10.16
CA ASN A 120 -11.04 1.57 9.19
C ASN A 120 -9.70 2.04 9.76
N THR A 121 -9.71 3.06 10.63
CA THR A 121 -8.52 3.47 11.37
C THR A 121 -7.98 2.33 12.24
N ALA A 122 -8.82 1.66 13.03
CA ALA A 122 -8.39 0.54 13.86
C ALA A 122 -7.91 -0.66 13.03
N HIS A 123 -8.62 -1.01 11.95
CA HIS A 123 -8.15 -2.04 11.01
C HIS A 123 -6.74 -1.69 10.48
N SER A 124 -6.51 -0.44 10.09
CA SER A 124 -5.22 0.03 9.60
C SER A 124 -4.10 -0.06 10.65
N GLU A 125 -4.33 0.38 11.88
CA GLU A 125 -3.31 0.32 12.94
C GLU A 125 -3.00 -1.11 13.38
N VAL A 126 -4.01 -1.99 13.48
CA VAL A 126 -3.80 -3.41 13.78
C VAL A 126 -2.92 -4.06 12.70
N VAL A 127 -3.26 -3.88 11.42
CA VAL A 127 -2.47 -4.45 10.31
C VAL A 127 -1.07 -3.88 10.30
N ARG A 128 -0.91 -2.56 10.51
CA ARG A 128 0.41 -1.91 10.56
C ARG A 128 1.28 -2.51 11.66
N LYS A 129 0.75 -2.66 12.88
CA LYS A 129 1.50 -3.19 14.02
C LYS A 129 1.85 -4.67 13.87
N VAL A 130 0.90 -5.51 13.44
CA VAL A 130 1.16 -6.93 13.19
C VAL A 130 2.19 -7.10 12.06
N SER A 131 2.05 -6.35 10.98
CA SER A 131 2.96 -6.40 9.83
C SER A 131 4.37 -5.87 10.14
N SER A 132 4.57 -5.09 11.20
CA SER A 132 5.90 -4.68 11.63
C SER A 132 6.68 -5.84 12.29
N CYS A 133 5.97 -6.82 12.83
CA CYS A 133 6.52 -8.03 13.41
C CYS A 133 6.61 -9.18 12.38
N SER A 134 5.50 -9.48 11.71
CA SER A 134 5.41 -10.60 10.76
C SER A 134 4.48 -10.29 9.58
N VAL A 135 5.02 -10.38 8.37
CA VAL A 135 4.23 -10.24 7.14
C VAL A 135 3.21 -11.38 7.03
N VAL A 136 3.58 -12.59 7.46
CA VAL A 136 2.70 -13.76 7.39
C VAL A 136 1.47 -13.59 8.28
N ALA A 137 1.67 -13.16 9.53
CA ALA A 137 0.55 -12.84 10.43
C ALA A 137 -0.26 -11.65 9.91
N GLY A 138 0.42 -10.60 9.39
CA GLY A 138 -0.23 -9.43 8.80
C GLY A 138 -1.18 -9.79 7.66
N VAL A 139 -0.75 -10.63 6.72
CA VAL A 139 -1.58 -11.13 5.61
C VAL A 139 -2.73 -11.99 6.12
N THR A 140 -2.49 -12.85 7.10
CA THR A 140 -3.50 -13.74 7.69
C THR A 140 -4.63 -12.96 8.38
N VAL A 141 -4.29 -11.85 9.06
CA VAL A 141 -5.27 -10.96 9.70
C VAL A 141 -5.97 -10.05 8.69
N MET A 142 -5.25 -9.49 7.71
CA MET A 142 -5.82 -8.47 6.83
C MET A 142 -6.86 -9.02 5.84
N VAL A 143 -6.67 -10.24 5.32
CA VAL A 143 -7.48 -10.76 4.21
C VAL A 143 -8.95 -10.96 4.62
N PRO A 144 -9.26 -11.60 5.77
CA PRO A 144 -10.66 -11.73 6.22
C PRO A 144 -11.38 -10.40 6.47
N ASN A 145 -10.62 -9.31 6.73
CA ASN A 145 -11.15 -7.98 7.06
C ASN A 145 -11.14 -6.98 5.89
N SER A 146 -10.71 -7.38 4.70
CA SER A 146 -10.74 -6.55 3.49
C SER A 146 -11.39 -7.33 2.35
N LEU A 147 -10.65 -8.22 1.71
CA LEU A 147 -11.09 -8.97 0.53
C LEU A 147 -11.97 -10.19 0.85
N GLY A 148 -12.27 -10.41 2.13
CA GLY A 148 -13.04 -11.56 2.58
C GLY A 148 -14.54 -11.42 2.24
N PRO A 149 -15.26 -12.56 2.17
CA PRO A 149 -16.72 -12.58 2.14
C PRO A 149 -17.38 -11.77 3.26
N GLY A 150 -16.69 -11.49 4.37
CA GLY A 150 -17.21 -10.66 5.46
C GLY A 150 -17.64 -9.27 5.00
N GLU A 151 -16.77 -8.52 4.30
CA GLU A 151 -17.10 -7.18 3.81
C GLU A 151 -18.25 -7.22 2.79
N LEU A 152 -18.18 -8.15 1.83
CA LEU A 152 -19.25 -8.31 0.83
C LEU A 152 -20.58 -8.71 1.48
N MET A 153 -20.56 -9.57 2.49
CA MET A 153 -21.75 -10.00 3.22
C MET A 153 -22.40 -8.85 3.99
N LEU A 154 -21.60 -7.93 4.54
CA LEU A 154 -22.12 -6.71 5.18
C LEU A 154 -22.84 -5.81 4.17
N HIS A 155 -22.26 -5.61 2.99
CA HIS A 155 -22.83 -4.71 1.98
C HIS A 155 -24.00 -5.30 1.20
N PHE A 156 -23.90 -6.57 0.80
CA PHE A 156 -24.77 -7.16 -0.22
C PHE A 156 -25.52 -8.39 0.27
N GLY A 157 -25.12 -9.01 1.38
CA GLY A 157 -25.74 -10.24 1.88
C GLY A 157 -27.24 -10.09 2.17
N THR A 158 -27.99 -11.18 2.07
CA THR A 158 -29.36 -11.21 2.61
C THR A 158 -29.30 -11.28 4.14
N GLN A 159 -30.41 -10.98 4.83
CA GLN A 159 -30.43 -11.09 6.29
C GLN A 159 -30.12 -12.52 6.76
N ALA A 160 -30.70 -13.53 6.12
CA ALA A 160 -30.44 -14.93 6.43
C ALA A 160 -28.96 -15.31 6.23
N GLN A 161 -28.33 -14.81 5.15
CA GLN A 161 -26.90 -15.03 4.93
C GLN A 161 -26.05 -14.31 5.98
N ARG A 162 -26.38 -13.07 6.35
CA ARG A 162 -25.69 -12.31 7.40
C ARG A 162 -25.74 -13.04 8.75
N ASP A 163 -26.93 -13.45 9.17
CA ASP A 163 -27.17 -14.16 10.43
C ASP A 163 -26.43 -15.51 10.47
N CYS A 164 -26.28 -16.18 9.32
CA CYS A 164 -25.52 -17.41 9.21
C CYS A 164 -23.99 -17.15 9.20
N TRP A 165 -23.50 -16.35 8.27
CA TRP A 165 -22.07 -16.30 7.98
C TRP A 165 -21.28 -15.37 8.89
N LEU A 166 -21.80 -14.17 9.19
CA LEU A 166 -21.04 -13.16 9.92
C LEU A 166 -20.58 -13.64 11.32
N PRO A 167 -21.43 -14.31 12.13
CA PRO A 167 -20.98 -14.81 13.43
C PRO A 167 -19.89 -15.88 13.34
N ARG A 168 -19.88 -16.69 12.28
CA ARG A 168 -18.91 -17.78 12.09
C ARG A 168 -17.58 -17.26 11.53
N LEU A 169 -17.65 -16.23 10.71
CA LEU A 169 -16.47 -15.50 10.23
C LEU A 169 -15.82 -14.71 11.38
N ALA A 170 -16.63 -14.11 12.26
CA ALA A 170 -16.15 -13.25 13.34
C ALA A 170 -15.28 -13.99 14.37
N ASP A 171 -15.67 -15.21 14.75
CA ASP A 171 -14.92 -16.05 15.69
C ASP A 171 -13.98 -17.06 15.02
N GLY A 172 -13.88 -17.03 13.68
CA GLY A 172 -12.98 -17.86 12.90
C GLY A 172 -13.31 -19.35 12.91
N ARG A 173 -14.56 -19.73 13.25
CA ARG A 173 -15.10 -21.06 12.91
C ARG A 173 -15.04 -21.30 11.42
N GLU A 174 -15.32 -20.25 10.65
CA GLU A 174 -15.14 -20.24 9.20
C GLU A 174 -13.93 -19.37 8.83
N ILE A 175 -12.97 -19.97 8.11
CA ILE A 175 -11.82 -19.27 7.55
C ILE A 175 -12.13 -18.94 6.08
N PRO A 176 -12.28 -17.66 5.73
CA PRO A 176 -12.64 -17.29 4.37
C PRO A 176 -11.43 -17.24 3.43
N CYS A 177 -11.69 -17.53 2.15
CA CYS A 177 -10.85 -17.09 1.04
C CYS A 177 -11.70 -16.50 -0.09
N PHE A 178 -11.05 -15.83 -1.05
CA PHE A 178 -11.73 -15.23 -2.19
C PHE A 178 -11.16 -15.72 -3.54
N GLY A 179 -11.94 -16.53 -4.25
CA GLY A 179 -11.62 -17.10 -5.55
C GLY A 179 -11.95 -16.15 -6.69
N LEU A 180 -11.04 -15.22 -7.01
CA LEU A 180 -11.15 -14.35 -8.18
C LEU A 180 -10.23 -14.81 -9.33
N THR A 181 -8.93 -14.80 -9.07
CA THR A 181 -7.89 -15.05 -10.07
C THR A 181 -7.91 -16.50 -10.57
N SER A 182 -7.82 -16.66 -11.89
CA SER A 182 -7.67 -17.94 -12.58
C SER A 182 -6.37 -17.96 -13.39
N GLN A 183 -6.11 -19.05 -14.10
CA GLN A 183 -4.91 -19.17 -14.93
C GLN A 183 -4.89 -18.14 -16.08
N GLU A 184 -6.05 -17.84 -16.65
CA GLU A 184 -6.22 -16.97 -17.81
C GLU A 184 -6.54 -15.53 -17.42
N ALA A 185 -7.07 -15.30 -16.20
CA ALA A 185 -7.53 -13.99 -15.74
C ALA A 185 -6.86 -13.56 -14.42
N GLY A 186 -6.04 -12.52 -14.52
CA GLY A 186 -5.42 -11.82 -13.38
C GLY A 186 -5.77 -10.35 -13.36
N SER A 187 -4.96 -9.52 -14.04
CA SER A 187 -5.21 -8.08 -14.21
C SER A 187 -6.54 -7.78 -14.92
N ASP A 188 -6.88 -8.58 -15.93
CA ASP A 188 -8.19 -8.55 -16.59
C ASP A 188 -9.13 -9.57 -15.94
N ALA A 189 -9.61 -9.24 -14.74
CA ALA A 189 -10.46 -10.15 -13.96
C ALA A 189 -11.81 -10.45 -14.64
N ALA A 190 -12.31 -9.55 -15.50
CA ALA A 190 -13.55 -9.75 -16.24
C ALA A 190 -13.42 -10.84 -17.33
N ALA A 191 -12.20 -11.17 -17.75
CA ALA A 191 -11.92 -12.23 -18.72
C ALA A 191 -11.94 -13.66 -18.12
N MET A 192 -12.38 -13.83 -16.86
CA MET A 192 -12.44 -15.16 -16.22
C MET A 192 -13.22 -16.18 -17.07
N LEU A 193 -12.78 -17.44 -16.99
CA LEU A 193 -13.36 -18.57 -17.71
C LEU A 193 -14.16 -19.51 -16.79
N ASP A 194 -14.15 -19.24 -15.48
CA ASP A 194 -14.95 -19.99 -14.51
C ASP A 194 -16.44 -19.79 -14.81
N THR A 195 -17.19 -20.89 -14.88
CA THR A 195 -18.58 -20.89 -15.35
C THR A 195 -19.54 -21.38 -14.27
N GLY A 196 -20.77 -20.87 -14.32
CA GLY A 196 -21.92 -21.37 -13.58
C GLY A 196 -23.11 -21.53 -14.50
N MET A 197 -23.56 -22.76 -14.72
CA MET A 197 -24.71 -23.07 -15.59
C MET A 197 -25.97 -23.22 -14.74
N VAL A 198 -27.02 -22.47 -15.05
CA VAL A 198 -28.33 -22.61 -14.39
C VAL A 198 -28.99 -23.90 -14.87
N GLU A 199 -29.29 -24.79 -13.92
CA GLU A 199 -29.92 -26.07 -14.22
C GLU A 199 -30.64 -26.64 -12.99
N TYR A 200 -31.49 -27.64 -13.23
CA TYR A 200 -32.09 -28.41 -12.13
C TYR A 200 -31.13 -29.49 -11.65
N GLY A 201 -30.90 -29.53 -10.34
CA GLY A 201 -30.11 -30.55 -9.66
C GLY A 201 -30.73 -30.96 -8.34
N GLU A 202 -30.05 -31.86 -7.63
CA GLU A 202 -30.47 -32.32 -6.30
C GLU A 202 -29.71 -31.53 -5.22
N HIS A 203 -30.46 -30.98 -4.26
CA HIS A 203 -29.91 -30.31 -3.08
C HIS A 203 -30.74 -30.74 -1.87
N GLU A 204 -30.08 -31.26 -0.83
CA GLU A 204 -30.75 -31.77 0.38
C GLU A 204 -31.88 -32.78 0.13
N GLY A 205 -31.75 -33.58 -0.95
CA GLY A 205 -32.75 -34.59 -1.34
C GLY A 205 -33.94 -34.04 -2.14
N GLU A 206 -33.97 -32.73 -2.42
CA GLU A 206 -34.99 -32.09 -3.25
C GLU A 206 -34.43 -31.67 -4.61
N ARG A 207 -35.27 -31.74 -5.65
CA ARG A 207 -34.92 -31.24 -6.97
C ARG A 207 -35.17 -29.74 -7.03
N VAL A 208 -34.10 -28.95 -7.06
CA VAL A 208 -34.14 -27.49 -7.05
C VAL A 208 -33.47 -26.90 -8.29
N LEU A 209 -33.85 -25.67 -8.64
CA LEU A 209 -33.09 -24.88 -9.61
C LEU A 209 -31.84 -24.34 -8.91
N GLY A 210 -30.68 -24.56 -9.50
CA GLY A 210 -29.39 -24.18 -8.95
C GLY A 210 -28.38 -23.86 -10.03
N ILE A 211 -27.11 -23.93 -9.67
CA ILE A 211 -25.97 -23.57 -10.52
C ILE A 211 -24.96 -24.71 -10.46
N ARG A 212 -24.61 -25.26 -11.62
CA ARG A 212 -23.46 -26.15 -11.79
C ARG A 212 -22.22 -25.33 -12.11
N LEU A 213 -21.25 -25.34 -11.19
CA LEU A 213 -20.03 -24.57 -11.26
C LEU A 213 -18.85 -25.42 -11.74
N ASN A 214 -18.04 -24.84 -12.63
CA ASN A 214 -16.74 -25.37 -13.01
C ASN A 214 -15.72 -24.22 -12.93
N PHE A 215 -14.69 -24.39 -12.10
CA PHE A 215 -13.73 -23.34 -11.82
C PHE A 215 -12.32 -23.86 -11.50
N HIS A 216 -11.33 -23.04 -11.82
CA HIS A 216 -9.93 -23.27 -11.48
C HIS A 216 -9.29 -21.96 -11.03
N LYS A 217 -9.27 -21.76 -9.72
CA LYS A 217 -8.72 -20.58 -9.08
C LYS A 217 -7.26 -20.78 -8.70
N ARG A 218 -6.47 -19.72 -8.81
CA ARG A 218 -5.02 -19.73 -8.61
C ARG A 218 -4.61 -18.58 -7.69
N TYR A 219 -3.58 -18.82 -6.89
CA TYR A 219 -2.99 -17.86 -5.96
C TYR A 219 -3.96 -17.37 -4.88
N ILE A 220 -4.83 -18.25 -4.40
CA ILE A 220 -5.86 -17.88 -3.44
C ILE A 220 -5.26 -17.86 -2.03
N THR A 221 -5.13 -16.67 -1.48
CA THR A 221 -4.69 -16.48 -0.09
C THR A 221 -5.70 -17.09 0.86
N LEU A 222 -5.20 -17.77 1.90
CA LEU A 222 -5.92 -18.67 2.81
C LEU A 222 -6.56 -19.90 2.16
N GLY A 223 -6.51 -20.06 0.84
CA GLY A 223 -7.13 -21.17 0.11
C GLY A 223 -6.85 -22.57 0.69
N PRO A 224 -5.60 -22.95 1.03
CA PRO A 224 -5.30 -24.27 1.59
C PRO A 224 -5.98 -24.59 2.93
N VAL A 225 -6.36 -23.57 3.70
CA VAL A 225 -6.96 -23.72 5.04
C VAL A 225 -8.39 -23.16 5.10
N ALA A 226 -8.91 -22.68 3.97
CA ALA A 226 -10.22 -22.07 3.90
C ALA A 226 -11.33 -23.10 4.09
N THR A 227 -12.33 -22.75 4.88
CA THR A 227 -13.54 -23.55 5.09
C THR A 227 -14.72 -23.00 4.30
N VAL A 228 -14.65 -21.72 3.88
CA VAL A 228 -15.64 -21.05 3.05
C VAL A 228 -14.96 -20.20 1.97
N MET A 229 -15.53 -20.19 0.77
CA MET A 229 -14.99 -19.48 -0.38
C MET A 229 -16.04 -18.52 -0.96
N GLY A 230 -15.69 -17.24 -1.08
CA GLY A 230 -16.36 -16.34 -2.01
C GLY A 230 -15.83 -16.62 -3.41
N LEU A 231 -16.70 -16.98 -4.36
CA LEU A 231 -16.32 -17.39 -5.71
C LEU A 231 -16.96 -16.47 -6.74
N ALA A 232 -16.13 -15.82 -7.57
CA ALA A 232 -16.59 -15.10 -8.75
C ALA A 232 -16.54 -16.00 -10.00
N PHE A 233 -17.63 -16.03 -10.77
CA PHE A 233 -17.76 -16.81 -12.00
C PHE A 233 -18.71 -16.11 -12.99
N LYS A 234 -18.64 -16.50 -14.28
CA LYS A 234 -19.62 -16.08 -15.30
C LYS A 234 -20.82 -17.01 -15.29
N MET A 235 -21.99 -16.44 -15.12
CA MET A 235 -23.23 -17.20 -14.99
C MET A 235 -23.99 -17.25 -16.31
N PHE A 236 -24.45 -18.43 -16.70
CA PHE A 236 -25.19 -18.67 -17.92
C PHE A 236 -26.48 -19.43 -17.62
N ASP A 237 -27.56 -19.13 -18.35
CA ASP A 237 -28.85 -19.82 -18.28
C ASP A 237 -29.33 -20.21 -19.68
N PRO A 238 -28.76 -21.27 -20.29
CA PRO A 238 -29.04 -21.62 -21.69
C PRO A 238 -30.49 -22.01 -21.95
N GLN A 239 -31.22 -22.44 -20.91
CA GLN A 239 -32.64 -22.77 -21.00
C GLN A 239 -33.54 -21.61 -20.57
N ASN A 240 -32.95 -20.46 -20.21
CA ASN A 240 -33.62 -19.25 -19.73
C ASN A 240 -34.66 -19.55 -18.63
N HIS A 241 -34.30 -20.44 -17.69
CA HIS A 241 -35.12 -20.80 -16.54
C HIS A 241 -35.49 -19.58 -15.66
N LEU A 242 -34.65 -18.55 -15.64
CA LEU A 242 -34.82 -17.33 -14.85
C LEU A 242 -35.49 -16.20 -15.63
N GLY A 243 -35.70 -16.34 -16.95
CA GLY A 243 -36.30 -15.31 -17.79
C GLY A 243 -35.41 -14.06 -17.99
N LYS A 244 -34.11 -14.15 -17.70
CA LYS A 244 -33.14 -13.04 -17.75
C LYS A 244 -32.18 -13.11 -18.96
N GLY A 245 -32.37 -14.05 -19.87
CA GLY A 245 -31.49 -14.29 -21.02
C GLY A 245 -30.44 -15.38 -20.74
N GLU A 246 -29.59 -15.65 -21.75
CA GLU A 246 -28.61 -16.75 -21.67
C GLU A 246 -27.31 -16.38 -20.96
N ASP A 247 -26.81 -15.16 -21.12
CA ASP A 247 -25.64 -14.64 -20.40
C ASP A 247 -26.10 -13.71 -19.29
N LEU A 248 -25.84 -14.09 -18.05
CA LEU A 248 -26.29 -13.38 -16.85
C LEU A 248 -25.18 -12.55 -16.21
N GLY A 249 -23.98 -12.53 -16.81
CA GLY A 249 -22.85 -11.75 -16.33
C GLY A 249 -22.09 -12.37 -15.16
N ILE A 250 -21.20 -11.58 -14.55
CA ILE A 250 -20.36 -12.02 -13.44
C ILE A 250 -21.21 -12.07 -12.17
N THR A 251 -21.20 -13.20 -11.49
CA THR A 251 -21.92 -13.43 -10.23
C THR A 251 -20.97 -13.92 -9.16
N VAL A 252 -21.27 -13.60 -7.90
CA VAL A 252 -20.51 -14.07 -6.74
C VAL A 252 -21.37 -15.02 -5.92
N ALA A 253 -20.85 -16.19 -5.59
CA ALA A 253 -21.46 -17.11 -4.63
C ALA A 253 -20.58 -17.25 -3.39
N LEU A 254 -21.21 -17.61 -2.26
CA LEU A 254 -20.51 -18.01 -1.05
C LEU A 254 -20.85 -19.47 -0.75
N LEU A 255 -19.82 -20.33 -0.67
CA LEU A 255 -19.98 -21.76 -0.53
C LEU A 255 -18.94 -22.37 0.43
N PRO A 256 -19.30 -23.38 1.23
CA PRO A 256 -18.33 -24.19 1.97
C PRO A 256 -17.33 -24.85 1.01
N THR A 257 -16.05 -24.87 1.36
CA THR A 257 -15.02 -25.57 0.58
C THR A 257 -15.15 -27.10 0.67
N ALA A 258 -15.93 -27.61 1.64
CA ALA A 258 -16.31 -29.01 1.76
C ALA A 258 -17.44 -29.44 0.78
N THR A 259 -17.98 -28.51 -0.02
CA THR A 259 -19.02 -28.83 -1.02
C THR A 259 -18.51 -29.89 -2.01
N LYS A 260 -19.35 -30.89 -2.30
CA LYS A 260 -18.99 -31.98 -3.22
C LYS A 260 -18.52 -31.42 -4.57
N GLY A 261 -17.37 -31.90 -5.05
CA GLY A 261 -16.73 -31.46 -6.29
C GLY A 261 -15.68 -30.36 -6.10
N VAL A 262 -15.65 -29.69 -4.93
CA VAL A 262 -14.59 -28.74 -4.58
C VAL A 262 -13.37 -29.49 -4.07
N ARG A 263 -12.17 -29.06 -4.48
CA ARG A 263 -10.89 -29.61 -4.00
C ARG A 263 -9.84 -28.52 -3.78
N HIS A 264 -9.09 -28.68 -2.70
CA HIS A 264 -7.90 -27.88 -2.43
C HIS A 264 -6.71 -28.39 -3.26
N GLY A 265 -5.94 -27.47 -3.81
CA GLY A 265 -4.67 -27.79 -4.46
C GLY A 265 -3.48 -27.78 -3.51
N ASP A 266 -2.32 -28.11 -4.06
CA ASP A 266 -1.05 -28.03 -3.34
C ASP A 266 -0.75 -26.57 -2.95
N ARG A 267 -0.16 -26.40 -1.76
CA ARG A 267 0.20 -25.09 -1.23
C ARG A 267 1.31 -24.45 -2.06
N HIS A 268 1.12 -23.18 -2.43
CA HIS A 268 2.15 -22.35 -3.02
C HIS A 268 3.04 -21.71 -1.95
N VAL A 269 4.30 -21.43 -2.29
CA VAL A 269 5.26 -20.71 -1.42
C VAL A 269 5.64 -19.38 -2.08
N PRO A 270 5.00 -18.26 -1.72
CA PRO A 270 5.29 -16.95 -2.30
C PRO A 270 6.63 -16.39 -1.79
N LEU A 271 7.71 -16.57 -2.54
CA LEU A 271 9.03 -16.00 -2.22
C LEU A 271 9.52 -16.29 -0.78
N LEU A 272 9.28 -17.52 -0.30
CA LEU A 272 9.57 -17.93 1.09
C LEU A 272 8.85 -17.09 2.17
N THR A 273 7.76 -16.44 1.80
CA THR A 273 6.82 -15.76 2.72
C THR A 273 5.67 -16.74 2.96
N TYR A 274 5.72 -17.49 4.05
CA TYR A 274 4.88 -18.68 4.28
C TYR A 274 3.44 -18.38 4.75
N PHE A 275 2.78 -17.34 4.24
CA PHE A 275 1.33 -17.23 4.42
C PHE A 275 0.60 -18.29 3.58
N GLN A 276 -0.60 -18.66 4.00
CA GLN A 276 -1.39 -19.67 3.31
C GLN A 276 -1.78 -19.16 1.91
N ASN A 277 -1.38 -19.89 0.87
CA ASN A 277 -1.72 -19.58 -0.51
C ASN A 277 -1.79 -20.88 -1.31
N GLY A 278 -2.79 -21.03 -2.16
CA GLY A 278 -2.93 -22.22 -2.99
C GLY A 278 -4.06 -22.11 -4.00
N PRO A 279 -4.17 -23.05 -4.94
CA PRO A 279 -5.29 -23.11 -5.86
C PRO A 279 -6.50 -23.79 -5.24
N LEU A 280 -7.68 -23.46 -5.77
CA LEU A 280 -8.95 -24.14 -5.48
C LEU A 280 -9.58 -24.54 -6.80
N TYR A 281 -10.18 -25.73 -6.85
CA TYR A 281 -10.81 -26.24 -8.05
C TYR A 281 -12.22 -26.72 -7.76
N GLY A 282 -13.09 -26.62 -8.75
CA GLY A 282 -14.43 -27.18 -8.72
C GLY A 282 -14.73 -27.84 -10.04
N ASP A 283 -15.17 -29.09 -9.97
CA ASP A 283 -15.63 -29.88 -11.10
C ASP A 283 -17.05 -30.34 -10.81
N ASP A 284 -18.01 -29.92 -11.65
CA ASP A 284 -19.44 -30.24 -11.52
C ASP A 284 -20.03 -29.94 -10.11
N VAL A 285 -19.65 -28.80 -9.53
CA VAL A 285 -20.10 -28.39 -8.19
C VAL A 285 -21.50 -27.80 -8.29
N PHE A 286 -22.51 -28.48 -7.75
CA PHE A 286 -23.88 -27.98 -7.73
C PHE A 286 -24.17 -27.18 -6.45
N ILE A 287 -24.68 -25.96 -6.61
CA ILE A 287 -25.12 -25.09 -5.51
C ILE A 287 -26.55 -24.56 -5.75
N PRO A 288 -27.38 -24.36 -4.71
CA PRO A 288 -28.68 -23.72 -4.88
C PRO A 288 -28.52 -22.22 -5.19
N LEU A 289 -29.53 -21.59 -5.81
CA LEU A 289 -29.49 -20.16 -6.13
C LEU A 289 -29.34 -19.26 -4.89
N ASP A 290 -29.81 -19.70 -3.72
CA ASP A 290 -29.70 -18.95 -2.47
C ASP A 290 -28.27 -18.81 -1.93
N TRP A 291 -27.31 -19.53 -2.52
CA TRP A 291 -25.88 -19.36 -2.21
C TRP A 291 -25.23 -18.24 -3.02
N ILE A 292 -25.92 -17.65 -4.00
CA ILE A 292 -25.51 -16.38 -4.59
C ILE A 292 -25.45 -15.33 -3.49
N LEU A 293 -24.36 -14.59 -3.40
CA LEU A 293 -24.17 -13.57 -2.37
C LEU A 293 -25.22 -12.47 -2.58
N GLY A 294 -26.07 -12.26 -1.58
CA GLY A 294 -27.21 -11.35 -1.66
C GLY A 294 -28.45 -11.92 -2.38
N GLY A 295 -28.41 -13.21 -2.72
CA GLY A 295 -29.52 -13.96 -3.30
C GLY A 295 -29.70 -13.78 -4.81
N PRO A 296 -30.76 -14.38 -5.38
CA PRO A 296 -31.02 -14.37 -6.83
C PRO A 296 -31.20 -12.97 -7.45
N ASP A 297 -31.51 -11.97 -6.63
CA ASP A 297 -31.63 -10.57 -7.05
C ASP A 297 -30.28 -9.95 -7.43
N GLN A 298 -29.16 -10.51 -6.94
CA GLN A 298 -27.79 -10.05 -7.21
C GLN A 298 -27.10 -10.76 -8.38
N ILE A 299 -27.84 -11.59 -9.14
CA ILE A 299 -27.31 -12.21 -10.36
C ILE A 299 -26.81 -11.11 -11.32
N GLY A 300 -25.57 -11.27 -11.80
CA GLY A 300 -24.90 -10.32 -12.69
C GLY A 300 -24.26 -9.11 -12.02
N GLN A 301 -24.49 -8.90 -10.71
CA GLN A 301 -23.95 -7.76 -9.96
C GLN A 301 -22.56 -8.02 -9.36
N GLY A 302 -21.94 -9.15 -9.71
CA GLY A 302 -20.67 -9.57 -9.13
C GLY A 302 -19.51 -8.62 -9.42
N TRP A 303 -19.49 -7.94 -10.57
CA TRP A 303 -18.42 -6.99 -10.88
C TRP A 303 -18.45 -5.76 -9.97
N THR A 304 -19.64 -5.19 -9.70
CA THR A 304 -19.84 -4.13 -8.71
C THR A 304 -19.36 -4.54 -7.32
N MET A 305 -19.65 -5.77 -6.90
CA MET A 305 -19.17 -6.32 -5.63
C MET A 305 -17.64 -6.38 -5.58
N LEU A 306 -17.01 -6.90 -6.64
CA LEU A 306 -15.55 -7.01 -6.75
C LEU A 306 -14.86 -5.65 -6.68
N MET A 307 -15.38 -4.64 -7.40
CA MET A 307 -14.82 -3.29 -7.37
C MET A 307 -14.95 -2.64 -5.99
N THR A 308 -16.00 -2.97 -5.24
CA THR A 308 -16.21 -2.50 -3.86
C THR A 308 -15.16 -3.11 -2.91
N ALA A 309 -15.00 -4.44 -2.91
CA ALA A 309 -14.06 -5.12 -2.00
C ALA A 309 -12.57 -4.77 -2.27
N LEU A 310 -12.19 -4.62 -3.54
CA LEU A 310 -10.83 -4.23 -3.92
C LEU A 310 -10.45 -2.82 -3.41
N ALA A 311 -11.43 -1.96 -3.15
CA ALA A 311 -11.16 -0.62 -2.64
C ALA A 311 -10.59 -0.65 -1.21
N ALA A 312 -11.11 -1.51 -0.34
CA ALA A 312 -10.64 -1.67 1.04
C ALA A 312 -9.20 -2.22 1.09
N GLY A 313 -8.89 -3.26 0.30
CA GLY A 313 -7.54 -3.82 0.21
C GLY A 313 -6.49 -2.80 -0.24
N ARG A 314 -6.86 -1.94 -1.21
CA ARG A 314 -6.01 -0.87 -1.75
C ARG A 314 -5.89 0.34 -0.82
N GLY A 315 -6.97 0.72 -0.13
CA GLY A 315 -7.03 1.91 0.72
C GLY A 315 -6.55 1.70 2.15
N ILE A 316 -6.62 0.47 2.66
CA ILE A 316 -6.33 0.14 4.07
C ILE A 316 -5.16 -0.83 4.16
N SER A 317 -5.30 -2.06 3.65
CA SER A 317 -4.41 -3.18 4.00
C SER A 317 -2.98 -3.01 3.48
N LEU A 318 -2.78 -2.87 2.17
CA LEU A 318 -1.44 -2.71 1.59
C LEU A 318 -0.74 -1.40 2.00
N PRO A 319 -1.43 -0.25 2.11
CA PRO A 319 -0.83 0.96 2.68
C PRO A 319 -0.38 0.79 4.13
N SER A 320 -1.13 0.04 4.94
CA SER A 320 -0.77 -0.25 6.35
C SER A 320 0.47 -1.12 6.45
N GLN A 321 0.54 -2.21 5.67
CA GLN A 321 1.74 -3.05 5.59
C GLN A 321 2.95 -2.25 5.07
N SER A 322 2.76 -1.41 4.05
CA SER A 322 3.82 -0.55 3.51
C SER A 322 4.34 0.47 4.52
N SER A 323 3.42 1.04 5.32
CA SER A 323 3.75 1.95 6.42
C SER A 323 4.53 1.24 7.52
N ALA A 324 4.17 -0.01 7.85
CA ALA A 324 4.89 -0.84 8.82
C ALA A 324 6.34 -1.08 8.40
N ALA A 325 6.54 -1.52 7.16
CA ALA A 325 7.85 -1.77 6.59
C ALA A 325 8.73 -0.50 6.55
N ALA A 326 8.17 0.63 6.09
CA ALA A 326 8.91 1.90 6.06
C ALA A 326 9.29 2.39 7.47
N ALA A 327 8.39 2.25 8.44
CA ALA A 327 8.66 2.62 9.83
C ALA A 327 9.72 1.71 10.48
N ILE A 328 9.66 0.40 10.25
CA ILE A 328 10.71 -0.55 10.70
C ILE A 328 12.06 -0.22 10.06
N CYS A 329 12.11 0.10 8.76
CA CYS A 329 13.33 0.57 8.12
C CYS A 329 13.88 1.82 8.82
N ALA A 330 13.03 2.81 9.09
CA ALA A 330 13.45 4.05 9.74
C ALA A 330 13.99 3.80 11.16
N ARG A 331 13.29 2.99 11.96
CA ARG A 331 13.69 2.67 13.33
C ARG A 331 15.04 1.95 13.36
N THR A 332 15.12 0.84 12.63
CA THR A 332 16.26 -0.08 12.69
C THR A 332 17.48 0.44 11.93
N THR A 333 17.30 1.03 10.74
CA THR A 333 18.43 1.54 9.95
C THR A 333 19.06 2.78 10.61
N GLY A 334 18.24 3.64 11.21
CA GLY A 334 18.73 4.76 12.00
C GLY A 334 19.61 4.34 13.17
N ALA A 335 19.12 3.37 13.94
CA ALA A 335 19.87 2.78 15.04
C ALA A 335 21.14 2.09 14.54
N TYR A 336 21.04 1.26 13.49
CA TYR A 336 22.19 0.55 12.93
C TYR A 336 23.27 1.50 12.42
N ALA A 337 22.88 2.58 11.74
CA ALA A 337 23.80 3.58 11.23
C ALA A 337 24.53 4.37 12.33
N ARG A 338 23.92 4.46 13.52
CA ARG A 338 24.54 5.05 14.71
C ARG A 338 25.48 4.09 15.42
N VAL A 339 25.16 2.80 15.53
CA VAL A 339 25.94 1.81 16.30
C VAL A 339 27.10 1.22 15.50
N ARG A 340 26.96 1.07 14.18
CA ARG A 340 28.00 0.48 13.34
C ARG A 340 29.10 1.49 13.06
N THR A 341 30.33 1.14 13.42
CA THR A 341 31.52 1.96 13.18
C THR A 341 32.37 1.40 12.04
N GLN A 342 32.78 2.26 11.11
CA GLN A 342 33.81 1.98 10.09
C GLN A 342 34.70 3.21 9.93
N PHE A 343 35.98 2.99 9.61
CA PHE A 343 36.96 4.09 9.53
C PHE A 343 36.96 5.00 10.78
N ASN A 344 36.74 4.41 11.95
CA ASN A 344 36.69 5.07 13.27
C ASN A 344 35.56 6.09 13.47
N VAL A 345 34.50 6.04 12.66
CA VAL A 345 33.29 6.86 12.86
C VAL A 345 32.01 6.01 12.66
N PRO A 346 30.88 6.39 13.28
CA PRO A 346 29.59 5.81 12.95
C PRO A 346 29.30 5.94 11.46
N ILE A 347 28.78 4.88 10.83
CA ILE A 347 28.59 4.87 9.38
C ILE A 347 27.60 5.94 8.90
N GLY A 348 26.62 6.32 9.71
CA GLY A 348 25.69 7.38 9.34
C GLY A 348 26.28 8.80 9.31
N MET A 349 27.57 8.96 9.67
CA MET A 349 28.32 10.20 9.46
C MET A 349 28.87 10.34 8.03
N PHE A 350 28.83 9.28 7.21
CA PHE A 350 29.23 9.37 5.80
C PHE A 350 28.10 9.97 4.96
N GLU A 351 28.40 10.99 4.15
CA GLU A 351 27.42 11.67 3.28
C GLU A 351 26.68 10.69 2.35
N GLY A 352 27.39 9.69 1.82
CA GLY A 352 26.80 8.64 0.98
C GLY A 352 25.74 7.79 1.69
N ILE A 353 25.71 7.75 3.03
CA ILE A 353 24.70 7.06 3.84
C ILE A 353 23.59 8.02 4.28
N GLN A 354 23.89 9.32 4.45
CA GLN A 354 22.93 10.32 4.90
C GLN A 354 21.77 10.47 3.93
N GLN A 355 22.01 10.52 2.61
CA GLN A 355 20.93 10.63 1.64
C GLN A 355 19.95 9.45 1.69
N PRO A 356 20.39 8.18 1.62
CA PRO A 356 19.51 7.03 1.80
C PRO A 356 18.78 7.02 3.16
N LEU A 357 19.42 7.43 4.25
CA LEU A 357 18.77 7.56 5.56
C LEU A 357 17.67 8.62 5.56
N ALA A 358 17.91 9.79 4.95
CA ALA A 358 16.93 10.85 4.84
C ALA A 358 15.72 10.43 4.01
N ASP A 359 15.94 9.71 2.90
CA ASP A 359 14.88 9.13 2.08
C ASP A 359 14.02 8.12 2.88
N ILE A 360 14.65 7.27 3.71
CA ILE A 360 13.93 6.33 4.59
C ILE A 360 13.04 7.09 5.59
N ALA A 361 13.59 8.13 6.24
CA ALA A 361 12.81 8.96 7.17
C ALA A 361 11.62 9.64 6.48
N ALA A 362 11.87 10.23 5.31
CA ALA A 362 10.87 10.91 4.49
C ALA A 362 9.74 9.97 4.06
N ASN A 363 10.07 8.76 3.63
CA ASN A 363 9.10 7.75 3.24
C ASN A 363 8.23 7.29 4.42
N ALA A 364 8.83 7.06 5.60
CA ALA A 364 8.06 6.68 6.80
C ALA A 364 7.03 7.76 7.17
N TYR A 365 7.42 9.03 7.17
CA TYR A 365 6.51 10.14 7.51
C TYR A 365 5.40 10.31 6.48
N LEU A 366 5.75 10.31 5.18
CA LEU A 366 4.84 10.56 4.08
C LEU A 366 3.79 9.45 3.95
N ILE A 367 4.20 8.18 3.96
CA ILE A 367 3.26 7.06 3.84
C ILE A 367 2.28 7.09 5.01
N ASP A 368 2.78 7.30 6.24
CA ASP A 368 1.94 7.34 7.43
C ASP A 368 0.96 8.54 7.41
N ALA A 369 1.41 9.72 6.97
CA ALA A 369 0.54 10.89 6.79
C ALA A 369 -0.59 10.63 5.79
N ALA A 370 -0.25 10.05 4.63
CA ALA A 370 -1.22 9.77 3.58
C ALA A 370 -2.18 8.64 3.95
N ARG A 371 -1.69 7.58 4.62
CA ARG A 371 -2.51 6.47 5.14
C ARG A 371 -3.53 6.99 6.15
N ARG A 372 -3.09 7.76 7.15
CA ARG A 372 -3.98 8.35 8.17
C ARG A 372 -5.05 9.23 7.55
N LEU A 373 -4.71 10.01 6.53
CA LEU A 373 -5.70 10.79 5.79
C LEU A 373 -6.73 9.92 5.05
N THR A 374 -6.26 8.86 4.38
CA THR A 374 -7.14 7.96 3.64
C THR A 374 -8.12 7.24 4.56
N VAL A 375 -7.65 6.69 5.69
CA VAL A 375 -8.54 5.96 6.61
C VAL A 375 -9.51 6.90 7.34
N ALA A 376 -9.11 8.14 7.63
CA ALA A 376 -10.03 9.15 8.13
C ALA A 376 -11.17 9.45 7.13
N ALA A 377 -10.87 9.49 5.83
CA ALA A 377 -11.89 9.65 4.80
C ALA A 377 -12.85 8.46 4.74
N LEU A 378 -12.32 7.24 4.87
CA LEU A 378 -13.13 6.01 4.90
C LEU A 378 -14.05 5.96 6.13
N ASP A 379 -13.57 6.40 7.30
CA ASP A 379 -14.35 6.45 8.54
C ASP A 379 -15.49 7.47 8.49
N GLU A 380 -15.34 8.56 7.74
CA GLU A 380 -16.44 9.50 7.44
C GLU A 380 -17.39 9.00 6.33
N GLY A 381 -17.22 7.76 5.86
CA GLY A 381 -18.10 7.10 4.89
C GLY A 381 -17.79 7.40 3.42
N HIS A 382 -16.67 8.08 3.12
CA HIS A 382 -16.22 8.24 1.74
C HIS A 382 -15.65 6.93 1.19
N LYS A 383 -15.76 6.70 -0.12
CA LYS A 383 -15.16 5.56 -0.83
C LYS A 383 -14.24 6.07 -1.97
N PRO A 384 -13.13 6.76 -1.66
CA PRO A 384 -12.33 7.43 -2.66
C PRO A 384 -11.47 6.42 -3.45
N SER A 385 -11.98 5.93 -4.58
CA SER A 385 -11.34 4.88 -5.37
C SER A 385 -10.00 5.31 -5.98
N VAL A 386 -9.90 6.57 -6.41
CA VAL A 386 -8.65 7.16 -6.95
C VAL A 386 -7.59 7.26 -5.86
N VAL A 387 -7.96 7.76 -4.68
CA VAL A 387 -7.05 7.83 -3.52
C VAL A 387 -6.58 6.44 -3.11
N SER A 388 -7.47 5.44 -3.11
CA SER A 388 -7.11 4.06 -2.80
C SER A 388 -6.09 3.51 -3.81
N ALA A 389 -6.23 3.81 -5.10
CA ALA A 389 -5.24 3.46 -6.12
C ALA A 389 -3.90 4.20 -5.94
N ILE A 390 -3.93 5.50 -5.61
CA ILE A 390 -2.74 6.29 -5.27
C ILE A 390 -2.00 5.64 -4.11
N MET A 391 -2.70 5.35 -3.02
CA MET A 391 -2.12 4.76 -1.82
C MET A 391 -1.53 3.39 -2.11
N LYS A 392 -2.26 2.51 -2.81
CA LYS A 392 -1.74 1.18 -3.16
C LYS A 392 -0.43 1.27 -3.94
N ALA A 393 -0.38 2.09 -4.99
CA ALA A 393 0.81 2.19 -5.83
C ALA A 393 1.97 2.89 -5.10
N HIS A 394 1.73 4.10 -4.56
CA HIS A 394 2.79 4.94 -4.04
C HIS A 394 3.28 4.54 -2.66
N ALA A 395 2.45 3.92 -1.81
CA ALA A 395 2.93 3.35 -0.56
C ALA A 395 3.82 2.13 -0.81
N THR A 396 3.43 1.23 -1.71
CA THR A 396 4.22 0.01 -2.00
C THR A 396 5.52 0.31 -2.77
N TYR A 397 5.53 1.34 -3.64
CA TYR A 397 6.79 1.83 -4.23
C TYR A 397 7.75 2.37 -3.18
N ARG A 398 7.26 3.20 -2.25
CA ARG A 398 8.09 3.78 -1.20
C ARG A 398 8.52 2.75 -0.14
N MET A 399 7.70 1.72 0.10
CA MET A 399 8.10 0.53 0.87
C MET A 399 9.31 -0.15 0.23
N ARG A 400 9.24 -0.47 -1.07
CA ARG A 400 10.36 -1.07 -1.82
C ARG A 400 11.62 -0.21 -1.68
N GLU A 401 11.49 1.07 -1.99
CA GLU A 401 12.58 2.04 -1.91
C GLU A 401 13.22 2.12 -0.53
N SER A 402 12.43 2.03 0.54
CA SER A 402 12.91 2.10 1.92
C SER A 402 13.63 0.82 2.34
N ILE A 403 13.12 -0.33 1.93
CA ILE A 403 13.74 -1.62 2.24
C ILE A 403 15.05 -1.78 1.45
N GLU A 404 15.08 -1.47 0.16
CA GLU A 404 16.29 -1.57 -0.66
C GLU A 404 17.43 -0.70 -0.10
N ARG A 405 17.12 0.55 0.30
CA ARG A 405 18.09 1.44 0.98
C ARG A 405 18.51 0.90 2.34
N ALA A 406 17.60 0.34 3.12
CA ALA A 406 17.92 -0.27 4.40
C ALA A 406 18.88 -1.46 4.25
N MET A 407 18.64 -2.33 3.27
CA MET A 407 19.52 -3.46 2.95
C MET A 407 20.93 -2.97 2.59
N ASP A 408 21.04 -1.91 1.78
CA ASP A 408 22.33 -1.34 1.36
C ASP A 408 23.11 -0.76 2.55
N ILE A 409 22.46 0.03 3.42
CA ILE A 409 23.09 0.59 4.63
C ILE A 409 23.56 -0.51 5.60
N HIS A 410 22.78 -1.58 5.76
CA HIS A 410 23.15 -2.70 6.65
C HIS A 410 24.26 -3.58 6.06
N GLY A 411 24.36 -3.64 4.73
CA GLY A 411 25.34 -4.43 3.99
C GLY A 411 25.27 -5.91 4.34
N GLY A 412 26.43 -6.50 4.67
CA GLY A 412 26.56 -7.92 4.99
C GLY A 412 25.56 -8.44 6.02
N LYS A 413 25.18 -7.63 7.02
CA LYS A 413 24.23 -8.04 8.07
C LYS A 413 22.86 -8.41 7.52
N ALA A 414 22.36 -7.64 6.55
CA ALA A 414 21.00 -7.83 6.06
C ALA A 414 20.89 -8.90 4.97
N ILE A 415 22.00 -9.36 4.40
CA ILE A 415 22.00 -10.42 3.38
C ILE A 415 22.28 -11.82 3.95
N ILE A 416 22.69 -11.94 5.22
CA ILE A 416 22.82 -13.22 5.91
C ILE A 416 21.49 -13.52 6.62
N ASP A 417 20.79 -14.57 6.20
CA ASP A 417 19.56 -15.03 6.85
C ASP A 417 19.87 -15.62 8.24
N GLY A 418 18.96 -15.40 9.20
CA GLY A 418 19.02 -15.94 10.55
C GLY A 418 18.18 -15.13 11.54
N PRO A 419 18.09 -15.57 12.82
CA PRO A 419 17.33 -14.86 13.85
C PRO A 419 17.71 -13.39 14.05
N LYS A 420 18.95 -12.99 13.72
CA LYS A 420 19.44 -11.61 13.89
C LYS A 420 19.10 -10.70 12.72
N ASN A 421 18.50 -11.22 11.66
CA ASN A 421 18.15 -10.46 10.46
C ASN A 421 16.67 -10.05 10.47
N TYR A 422 16.40 -8.85 10.95
CA TYR A 422 15.05 -8.26 11.01
C TYR A 422 14.56 -7.61 9.71
N LEU A 423 15.33 -7.66 8.60
CA LEU A 423 14.95 -7.05 7.32
C LEU A 423 14.58 -8.08 6.23
N ALA A 424 15.14 -9.29 6.31
CA ALA A 424 15.04 -10.29 5.24
C ALA A 424 13.60 -10.67 4.87
N SER A 425 12.73 -10.93 5.86
CA SER A 425 11.34 -11.31 5.59
C SER A 425 10.57 -10.19 4.87
N GLN A 426 10.72 -8.95 5.34
CA GLN A 426 10.12 -7.79 4.69
C GLN A 426 10.63 -7.62 3.26
N TYR A 427 11.95 -7.72 3.04
CA TYR A 427 12.56 -7.65 1.70
C TYR A 427 12.00 -8.70 0.74
N ARG A 428 11.91 -9.97 1.18
CA ARG A 428 11.34 -11.07 0.38
C ARG A 428 9.87 -10.84 0.02
N SER A 429 9.12 -10.15 0.88
CA SER A 429 7.69 -9.87 0.65
C SER A 429 7.42 -8.70 -0.32
N VAL A 430 8.39 -7.80 -0.54
CA VAL A 430 8.19 -6.59 -1.35
C VAL A 430 7.58 -6.85 -2.74
N PRO A 431 8.03 -7.86 -3.52
CA PRO A 431 7.47 -8.14 -4.83
C PRO A 431 5.99 -8.56 -4.81
N ILE A 432 5.49 -9.05 -3.68
CA ILE A 432 4.10 -9.46 -3.52
C ILE A 432 3.20 -8.21 -3.48
N GLY A 433 3.50 -7.25 -2.59
CA GLY A 433 2.68 -6.04 -2.39
C GLY A 433 2.54 -5.15 -3.62
N ILE A 434 3.57 -5.09 -4.48
CA ILE A 434 3.56 -4.32 -5.73
C ILE A 434 2.71 -4.99 -6.84
N THR A 435 2.39 -6.28 -6.67
CA THR A 435 1.79 -7.14 -7.71
C THR A 435 0.32 -7.45 -7.42
N VAL A 436 -0.02 -7.80 -6.18
CA VAL A 436 -1.40 -8.14 -5.77
C VAL A 436 -2.28 -6.90 -5.68
N GLU A 437 -3.59 -7.08 -5.51
CA GLU A 437 -4.59 -5.99 -5.48
C GLU A 437 -4.61 -5.09 -6.74
N GLY A 438 -4.20 -5.67 -7.87
CA GLY A 438 -3.96 -4.98 -9.13
C GLY A 438 -2.52 -4.48 -9.21
N ALA A 439 -1.73 -5.03 -10.13
CA ALA A 439 -0.31 -4.70 -10.27
C ALA A 439 -0.08 -3.19 -10.38
N ASN A 440 1.00 -2.67 -9.80
CA ASN A 440 1.25 -1.22 -9.81
C ASN A 440 1.36 -0.66 -11.23
N ILE A 441 1.80 -1.45 -12.20
CA ILE A 441 1.85 -1.05 -13.62
C ILE A 441 0.45 -0.72 -14.13
N LEU A 442 -0.54 -1.58 -13.88
CA LEU A 442 -1.94 -1.34 -14.25
C LEU A 442 -2.53 -0.18 -13.44
N THR A 443 -2.31 -0.18 -12.12
CA THR A 443 -2.84 0.84 -11.21
C THR A 443 -2.36 2.23 -11.62
N ARG A 444 -1.05 2.39 -11.81
CA ARG A 444 -0.41 3.66 -12.19
C ARG A 444 -0.81 4.11 -13.60
N ASN A 445 -0.81 3.21 -14.58
CA ASN A 445 -1.00 3.59 -15.98
C ASN A 445 -2.47 3.78 -16.35
N LEU A 446 -3.39 2.99 -15.79
CA LEU A 446 -4.80 2.95 -16.21
C LEU A 446 -5.77 3.53 -15.17
N MET A 447 -5.53 3.31 -13.88
CA MET A 447 -6.53 3.61 -12.84
C MET A 447 -6.40 5.03 -12.28
N ILE A 448 -5.21 5.43 -11.80
CA ILE A 448 -5.02 6.69 -11.06
C ILE A 448 -5.50 7.90 -11.88
N PHE A 449 -5.00 8.06 -13.10
CA PHE A 449 -5.42 9.16 -13.95
C PHE A 449 -6.54 8.77 -14.93
N GLY A 450 -6.46 7.62 -15.60
CA GLY A 450 -7.45 7.25 -16.63
C GLY A 450 -8.88 7.21 -16.08
N GLN A 451 -9.13 6.36 -15.10
CA GLN A 451 -10.44 6.28 -14.43
C GLN A 451 -10.67 7.47 -13.49
N GLY A 452 -9.61 7.95 -12.82
CA GLY A 452 -9.72 9.08 -11.89
C GLY A 452 -10.11 10.39 -12.56
N ALA A 453 -9.58 10.70 -13.75
CA ALA A 453 -9.94 11.90 -14.49
C ALA A 453 -11.38 11.87 -14.98
N ILE A 454 -11.90 10.72 -15.43
CA ILE A 454 -13.31 10.61 -15.84
C ILE A 454 -14.22 10.91 -14.64
N ARG A 455 -13.90 10.31 -13.49
CA ARG A 455 -14.75 10.38 -12.29
C ARG A 455 -14.63 11.72 -11.56
N ALA A 456 -13.41 12.16 -11.29
CA ALA A 456 -13.12 13.29 -10.41
C ALA A 456 -13.12 14.63 -11.15
N HIS A 457 -13.07 14.65 -12.48
CA HIS A 457 -13.23 15.89 -13.24
C HIS A 457 -14.69 16.39 -13.15
N PRO A 458 -14.92 17.70 -12.90
CA PRO A 458 -16.27 18.21 -12.58
C PRO A 458 -17.34 18.04 -13.68
N TYR A 459 -16.90 17.86 -14.94
CA TYR A 459 -17.77 17.84 -16.13
C TYR A 459 -17.63 16.59 -17.02
N MET A 460 -16.52 15.83 -16.94
CA MET A 460 -16.23 14.79 -17.96
C MET A 460 -17.26 13.65 -17.92
N LEU A 461 -17.54 13.10 -16.74
CA LEU A 461 -18.54 12.04 -16.60
C LEU A 461 -19.93 12.49 -17.07
N LYS A 462 -20.32 13.74 -16.78
CA LYS A 462 -21.62 14.29 -17.16
C LYS A 462 -21.74 14.44 -18.68
N GLU A 463 -20.69 14.89 -19.35
CA GLU A 463 -20.63 14.97 -20.81
C GLU A 463 -20.70 13.59 -21.46
N LEU A 464 -19.97 12.60 -20.92
CA LEU A 464 -19.99 11.22 -21.41
C LEU A 464 -21.36 10.56 -21.25
N LEU A 465 -22.02 10.78 -20.11
CA LEU A 465 -23.39 10.31 -19.85
C LEU A 465 -24.38 10.97 -20.82
N ALA A 466 -24.28 12.27 -21.05
CA ALA A 466 -25.13 13.00 -22.00
C ALA A 466 -24.97 12.48 -23.45
N LEU A 467 -23.74 12.14 -23.86
CA LEU A 467 -23.48 11.55 -25.18
C LEU A 467 -23.99 10.12 -25.35
N SER A 468 -24.18 9.42 -24.22
CA SER A 468 -24.64 8.04 -24.15
C SER A 468 -26.15 7.93 -23.85
N ASP A 469 -26.86 9.06 -23.78
CA ASP A 469 -28.31 9.08 -23.56
C ASP A 469 -29.03 8.53 -24.80
N GLU A 470 -30.03 7.68 -24.57
CA GLU A 470 -30.86 7.10 -25.63
C GLU A 470 -31.77 8.16 -26.28
N ASP A 471 -32.16 9.19 -25.51
CA ASP A 471 -32.87 10.36 -26.01
C ASP A 471 -31.85 11.39 -26.53
N GLU A 472 -31.70 11.47 -27.86
CA GLU A 472 -30.72 12.36 -28.48
C GLU A 472 -30.97 13.85 -28.24
N ASP A 473 -32.22 14.28 -28.09
CA ASP A 473 -32.53 15.70 -27.87
C ASP A 473 -32.23 16.09 -26.42
N LYS A 474 -32.57 15.22 -25.46
CA LYS A 474 -32.19 15.36 -24.05
C LYS A 474 -30.67 15.31 -23.86
N GLY A 475 -30.00 14.33 -24.48
CA GLY A 475 -28.55 14.22 -24.45
C GLY A 475 -27.85 15.44 -25.04
N LEU A 476 -28.41 16.05 -26.09
CA LEU A 476 -27.89 17.29 -26.67
C LEU A 476 -28.08 18.51 -25.75
N ASP A 477 -29.21 18.63 -25.05
CA ASP A 477 -29.47 19.69 -24.06
C ASP A 477 -28.51 19.59 -22.85
N ASP A 478 -28.35 18.38 -22.30
CA ASP A 478 -27.46 18.11 -21.17
C ASP A 478 -25.99 18.34 -21.57
N PHE A 479 -25.60 17.89 -22.76
CA PHE A 479 -24.26 18.13 -23.31
C PHE A 479 -23.99 19.61 -23.53
N ASP A 480 -24.94 20.40 -24.07
CA ASP A 480 -24.78 21.86 -24.23
C ASP A 480 -24.46 22.52 -22.88
N THR A 481 -25.21 22.16 -21.84
CA THR A 481 -25.04 22.71 -20.50
C THR A 481 -23.67 22.38 -19.92
N HIS A 482 -23.28 21.11 -19.96
CA HIS A 482 -22.03 20.65 -19.34
C HIS A 482 -20.79 21.06 -20.13
N PHE A 483 -20.81 20.95 -21.45
CA PHE A 483 -19.69 21.31 -22.31
C PHE A 483 -19.32 22.80 -22.19
N TRP A 484 -20.30 23.70 -22.23
CA TRP A 484 -20.01 25.14 -22.10
C TRP A 484 -19.56 25.53 -20.68
N ALA A 485 -20.04 24.82 -19.65
CA ALA A 485 -19.55 24.97 -18.29
C ALA A 485 -18.08 24.48 -18.17
N HIS A 486 -17.73 23.39 -18.83
CA HIS A 486 -16.36 22.87 -18.94
C HIS A 486 -15.44 23.87 -19.67
N VAL A 487 -15.85 24.42 -20.81
CA VAL A 487 -15.07 25.47 -21.51
C VAL A 487 -14.81 26.67 -20.59
N GLY A 488 -15.84 27.10 -19.84
CA GLY A 488 -15.69 28.16 -18.84
C GLY A 488 -14.74 27.78 -17.69
N HIS A 489 -14.76 26.52 -17.25
CA HIS A 489 -13.84 25.98 -16.26
C HIS A 489 -12.38 25.99 -16.76
N SER A 490 -12.13 25.47 -17.97
CA SER A 490 -10.79 25.44 -18.57
C SER A 490 -10.24 26.85 -18.80
N ALA A 491 -11.08 27.82 -19.19
CA ALA A 491 -10.67 29.22 -19.31
C ALA A 491 -10.26 29.84 -17.97
N LYS A 492 -11.01 29.57 -16.89
CA LYS A 492 -10.64 29.99 -15.52
C LYS A 492 -9.34 29.34 -15.07
N ASN A 493 -9.14 28.05 -15.35
CA ASN A 493 -7.91 27.34 -15.01
C ASN A 493 -6.71 27.86 -15.80
N ALA A 494 -6.87 28.17 -17.09
CA ALA A 494 -5.82 28.83 -17.88
C ALA A 494 -5.42 30.18 -17.27
N LEU A 495 -6.38 31.02 -16.85
CA LEU A 495 -6.09 32.29 -16.19
C LEU A 495 -5.42 32.12 -14.83
N ARG A 496 -5.91 31.19 -13.99
CA ARG A 496 -5.29 30.87 -12.69
C ARG A 496 -3.86 30.37 -12.87
N SER A 497 -3.65 29.43 -13.79
CA SER A 497 -2.34 28.89 -14.14
C SER A 497 -1.40 29.96 -14.66
N PHE A 498 -1.89 30.90 -15.47
CA PHE A 498 -1.12 32.05 -15.93
C PHE A 498 -0.65 32.90 -14.75
N VAL A 499 -1.58 33.38 -13.92
CA VAL A 499 -1.28 34.27 -12.79
C VAL A 499 -0.36 33.58 -11.77
N ARG A 500 -0.65 32.32 -11.41
CA ARG A 500 0.15 31.55 -10.45
C ARG A 500 1.51 31.14 -11.03
N GLY A 501 1.59 30.85 -12.33
CA GLY A 501 2.83 30.53 -13.02
C GLY A 501 3.78 31.72 -13.06
N TRP A 502 3.30 32.88 -13.50
CA TRP A 502 4.10 34.11 -13.64
C TRP A 502 4.49 34.75 -12.31
N THR A 503 3.71 34.55 -11.26
CA THR A 503 4.06 35.01 -9.90
C THR A 503 4.90 34.01 -9.11
N GLY A 504 5.31 32.89 -9.72
CA GLY A 504 6.03 31.82 -9.02
C GLY A 504 5.22 31.19 -7.88
N GLY A 505 3.89 31.30 -7.89
CA GLY A 505 2.98 30.81 -6.85
C GLY A 505 2.60 31.84 -5.79
N LEU A 506 3.16 33.07 -5.80
CA LEU A 506 2.85 34.08 -4.77
C LEU A 506 1.36 34.48 -4.73
N ALA A 507 0.69 34.49 -5.89
CA ALA A 507 -0.74 34.77 -6.01
C ALA A 507 -1.65 33.55 -5.79
N ALA A 508 -1.08 32.38 -5.45
CA ALA A 508 -1.86 31.18 -5.21
C ALA A 508 -2.50 31.21 -3.81
N PRO A 509 -3.68 30.57 -3.63
CA PRO A 509 -4.31 30.47 -2.33
C PRO A 509 -3.55 29.52 -1.41
N ALA A 510 -3.67 29.78 -0.11
CA ALA A 510 -3.23 28.92 0.98
C ALA A 510 -4.23 29.08 2.15
N PRO A 511 -4.37 28.08 3.03
CA PRO A 511 -5.17 28.22 4.24
C PRO A 511 -4.72 29.40 5.10
N LYS A 512 -5.67 30.05 5.77
CA LYS A 512 -5.34 31.13 6.71
C LYS A 512 -4.66 30.54 7.94
N ASN A 513 -3.57 31.17 8.39
CA ASN A 513 -2.81 30.78 9.59
C ASN A 513 -2.20 29.37 9.58
N ALA A 514 -2.11 28.70 8.44
CA ALA A 514 -1.37 27.45 8.33
C ALA A 514 0.15 27.70 8.37
N ALA A 515 0.89 26.77 8.95
CA ALA A 515 2.32 26.63 8.74
C ALA A 515 2.60 26.34 7.26
N PHE A 516 3.85 26.59 6.84
CA PHE A 516 4.29 26.28 5.49
C PHE A 516 3.42 26.91 4.38
N THR A 517 2.98 28.15 4.57
CA THR A 517 2.16 28.88 3.60
C THR A 517 2.74 28.86 2.18
N SER A 518 4.06 28.91 2.05
CA SER A 518 4.77 28.76 0.77
C SER A 518 4.47 27.43 0.08
N HIS A 519 4.46 26.33 0.83
CA HIS A 519 4.18 25.00 0.28
C HIS A 519 2.73 24.85 -0.18
N TRP A 520 1.76 25.30 0.61
CA TRP A 520 0.35 25.33 0.19
C TRP A 520 0.15 26.13 -1.11
N ARG A 521 0.83 27.28 -1.23
CA ARG A 521 0.81 28.09 -2.47
C ARG A 521 1.40 27.34 -3.66
N GLN A 522 2.51 26.62 -3.48
CA GLN A 522 3.08 25.81 -4.56
C GLN A 522 2.15 24.65 -4.95
N LEU A 523 1.53 23.95 -3.99
CA LEU A 523 0.55 22.91 -4.31
C LEU A 523 -0.64 23.48 -5.09
N SER A 524 -1.16 24.65 -4.71
CA SER A 524 -2.20 25.37 -5.48
C SER A 524 -1.74 25.75 -6.90
N ARG A 525 -0.47 26.13 -7.07
CA ARG A 525 0.12 26.41 -8.39
C ARG A 525 0.18 25.15 -9.24
N TYR A 526 0.73 24.06 -8.69
CA TYR A 526 0.86 22.80 -9.42
C TYR A 526 -0.50 22.16 -9.71
N ALA A 527 -1.49 22.27 -8.81
CA ALA A 527 -2.85 21.85 -9.08
C ALA A 527 -3.48 22.60 -10.27
N SER A 528 -3.32 23.92 -10.36
CA SER A 528 -3.80 24.68 -11.52
C SER A 528 -3.11 24.27 -12.83
N ALA A 529 -1.79 24.09 -12.78
CA ALA A 529 -1.01 23.62 -13.94
C ALA A 529 -1.42 22.21 -14.38
N PHE A 530 -1.66 21.33 -13.41
CA PHE A 530 -2.14 19.97 -13.61
C PHE A 530 -3.54 19.96 -14.26
N ALA A 531 -4.47 20.76 -13.75
CA ALA A 531 -5.81 20.86 -14.32
C ALA A 531 -5.77 21.37 -15.77
N LEU A 532 -5.03 22.45 -16.04
CA LEU A 532 -4.84 22.96 -17.40
C LEU A 532 -4.25 21.90 -18.35
N LEU A 533 -3.20 21.20 -17.90
CA LEU A 533 -2.55 20.18 -18.70
C LEU A 533 -3.45 18.97 -18.93
N SER A 534 -4.26 18.60 -17.93
CA SER A 534 -5.24 17.51 -18.01
C SER A 534 -6.34 17.83 -19.00
N ASP A 535 -6.92 19.04 -18.93
CA ASP A 535 -7.95 19.51 -19.88
C ASP A 535 -7.42 19.50 -21.31
N LEU A 536 -6.21 20.01 -21.52
CA LEU A 536 -5.58 20.02 -22.85
C LEU A 536 -5.23 18.62 -23.35
N ALA A 537 -4.78 17.73 -22.47
CA ALA A 537 -4.52 16.33 -22.82
C ALA A 537 -5.81 15.61 -23.20
N LEU A 538 -6.89 15.78 -22.43
CA LEU A 538 -8.21 15.22 -22.72
C LEU A 538 -8.80 15.80 -24.01
N LEU A 539 -8.71 17.11 -24.23
CA LEU A 539 -9.17 17.77 -25.45
C LEU A 539 -8.44 17.25 -26.70
N THR A 540 -7.12 17.05 -26.60
CA THR A 540 -6.30 16.71 -27.77
C THR A 540 -6.22 15.22 -28.06
N LEU A 541 -6.36 14.37 -27.05
CA LEU A 541 -6.25 12.91 -27.19
C LEU A 541 -7.59 12.18 -27.05
N GLY A 542 -8.60 12.78 -26.39
CA GLY A 542 -9.89 12.15 -26.14
C GLY A 542 -9.74 10.72 -25.58
N GLY A 543 -10.51 9.78 -26.13
CA GLY A 543 -10.42 8.36 -25.75
C GLY A 543 -9.07 7.69 -26.05
N ALA A 544 -8.22 8.28 -26.90
CA ALA A 544 -6.88 7.74 -27.14
C ALA A 544 -5.95 7.90 -25.94
N LEU A 545 -6.27 8.78 -24.97
CA LEU A 545 -5.49 8.95 -23.75
C LEU A 545 -5.43 7.66 -22.92
N LYS A 546 -6.52 6.88 -22.89
CA LYS A 546 -6.58 5.54 -22.26
C LYS A 546 -5.54 4.57 -22.85
N ARG A 547 -5.22 4.72 -24.15
CA ARG A 547 -4.19 3.91 -24.84
C ARG A 547 -2.79 4.50 -24.71
N LYS A 548 -2.64 5.76 -24.27
CA LYS A 548 -1.36 6.44 -24.05
C LYS A 548 -0.93 6.27 -22.60
N GLU A 549 -0.74 5.02 -22.19
CA GLU A 549 -0.43 4.61 -20.82
C GLU A 549 0.70 5.41 -20.18
N MET A 550 1.80 5.69 -20.91
CA MET A 550 2.91 6.49 -20.38
C MET A 550 2.53 7.94 -20.04
N LEU A 551 1.64 8.57 -20.82
CA LEU A 551 1.15 9.93 -20.54
C LEU A 551 0.17 9.92 -19.37
N SER A 552 -0.78 8.98 -19.39
CA SER A 552 -1.72 8.75 -18.29
C SER A 552 -0.98 8.54 -16.96
N ALA A 553 0.05 7.71 -16.98
CA ALA A 553 0.86 7.42 -15.80
C ALA A 553 1.57 8.65 -15.22
N ARG A 554 2.15 9.51 -16.07
CA ARG A 554 2.82 10.73 -15.61
C ARG A 554 1.83 11.77 -15.08
N LEU A 555 0.64 11.88 -15.68
CA LEU A 555 -0.45 12.69 -15.12
C LEU A 555 -0.90 12.12 -13.76
N GLY A 556 -0.97 10.80 -13.63
CA GLY A 556 -1.24 10.11 -12.38
C GLY A 556 -0.18 10.40 -11.32
N ASP A 557 1.10 10.39 -11.66
CA ASP A 557 2.18 10.73 -10.73
C ASP A 557 2.04 12.16 -10.17
N ILE A 558 1.65 13.14 -11.02
CA ILE A 558 1.43 14.52 -10.57
C ILE A 558 0.27 14.58 -9.57
N LEU A 559 -0.86 13.93 -9.89
CA LEU A 559 -2.02 13.86 -9.01
C LEU A 559 -1.68 13.20 -7.67
N SER A 560 -0.94 12.09 -7.73
CA SER A 560 -0.49 11.35 -6.55
C SER A 560 0.37 12.22 -5.64
N GLU A 561 1.38 12.91 -6.17
CA GLU A 561 2.24 13.78 -5.35
C GLU A 561 1.46 14.95 -4.75
N LEU A 562 0.48 15.54 -5.46
CA LEU A 562 -0.40 16.57 -4.89
C LEU A 562 -1.17 16.06 -3.66
N TYR A 563 -1.72 14.84 -3.73
CA TYR A 563 -2.42 14.21 -2.62
C TYR A 563 -1.46 13.91 -1.45
N LEU A 564 -0.32 13.27 -1.74
CA LEU A 564 0.65 12.84 -0.72
C LEU A 564 1.26 14.03 0.03
N LEU A 565 1.64 15.09 -0.68
CA LEU A 565 2.19 16.31 -0.08
C LEU A 565 1.13 17.09 0.70
N GLY A 566 -0.12 17.13 0.22
CA GLY A 566 -1.24 17.68 0.97
C GLY A 566 -1.47 16.95 2.30
N ALA A 567 -1.34 15.61 2.30
CA ALA A 567 -1.45 14.79 3.50
C ALA A 567 -0.33 15.07 4.51
N VAL A 568 0.91 15.24 4.04
CA VAL A 568 2.09 15.62 4.86
C VAL A 568 1.85 16.94 5.58
N LEU A 569 1.43 17.98 4.85
CA LEU A 569 1.13 19.28 5.45
C LEU A 569 -0.05 19.22 6.42
N LYS A 570 -1.11 18.45 6.10
CA LYS A 570 -2.24 18.22 7.02
C LYS A 570 -1.81 17.49 8.30
N ARG A 571 -0.95 16.47 8.20
CA ARG A 571 -0.42 15.77 9.38
C ARG A 571 0.31 16.74 10.30
N PHE A 572 1.21 17.54 9.75
CA PHE A 572 1.96 18.55 10.51
C PHE A 572 1.03 19.53 11.27
N GLU A 573 -0.03 19.98 10.62
CA GLU A 573 -1.07 20.82 11.24
C GLU A 573 -1.81 20.09 12.37
N THR A 574 -2.21 18.85 12.11
CA THR A 574 -3.01 18.02 13.03
C THR A 574 -2.23 17.66 14.29
N GLU A 575 -0.92 17.41 14.17
CA GLU A 575 -0.03 17.04 15.27
C GLU A 575 0.47 18.26 16.07
N GLY A 576 -0.07 19.46 15.82
CA GLY A 576 0.24 20.65 16.60
C GLY A 576 1.51 21.38 16.16
N ARG A 577 1.93 21.20 14.90
CA ARG A 577 3.07 21.89 14.27
C ARG A 577 4.40 21.69 15.02
N PRO A 578 4.81 20.44 15.28
CA PRO A 578 6.05 20.18 16.01
C PRO A 578 7.25 20.77 15.28
N GLU A 579 7.93 21.74 15.88
CA GLU A 579 9.08 22.45 15.27
C GLU A 579 10.19 21.51 14.80
N ALA A 580 10.42 20.43 15.54
CA ALA A 580 11.39 19.40 15.18
C ALA A 580 11.10 18.75 13.82
N ASP A 581 9.83 18.68 13.38
CA ASP A 581 9.43 17.98 12.16
C ASP A 581 9.61 18.85 10.90
N LYS A 582 9.96 20.13 11.05
CA LYS A 582 10.08 21.05 9.92
C LYS A 582 11.12 20.63 8.87
N PRO A 583 12.36 20.23 9.23
CA PRO A 583 13.35 19.80 8.24
C PRO A 583 12.86 18.59 7.42
N LEU A 584 12.18 17.66 8.09
CA LEU A 584 11.61 16.47 7.45
C LEU A 584 10.49 16.85 6.46
N VAL A 585 9.60 17.75 6.85
CA VAL A 585 8.54 18.25 5.95
C VAL A 585 9.16 18.97 4.74
N GLU A 586 10.09 19.89 4.95
CA GLU A 586 10.78 20.62 3.87
C GLU A 586 11.47 19.66 2.88
N TYR A 587 12.15 18.63 3.40
CA TYR A 587 12.79 17.60 2.57
C TYR A 587 11.77 16.83 1.73
N ILE A 588 10.66 16.40 2.33
CA ILE A 588 9.57 15.71 1.63
C ILE A 588 8.99 16.60 0.53
N MET A 589 8.73 17.88 0.83
CA MET A 589 8.18 18.83 -0.13
C MET A 589 9.13 19.04 -1.32
N ALA A 590 10.44 19.21 -1.07
CA ALA A 590 11.44 19.36 -2.13
C ALA A 590 11.50 18.12 -3.04
N LYS A 591 11.56 16.90 -2.48
CA LYS A 591 11.53 15.66 -3.26
C LYS A 591 10.23 15.50 -4.06
N GLY A 592 9.09 15.86 -3.47
CA GLY A 592 7.79 15.80 -4.14
C GLY A 592 7.69 16.79 -5.31
N TYR A 593 8.20 18.01 -5.14
CA TYR A 593 8.29 18.99 -6.22
C TYR A 593 9.15 18.50 -7.38
N ASN A 594 10.27 17.84 -7.08
CA ASN A 594 11.11 17.21 -8.09
C ASN A 594 10.35 16.16 -8.91
N ARG A 595 9.69 15.22 -8.22
CA ARG A 595 8.90 14.15 -8.86
C ARG A 595 7.81 14.73 -9.75
N MET A 596 7.09 15.75 -9.27
CA MET A 596 6.12 16.48 -10.09
C MET A 596 6.77 17.16 -11.28
N ALA A 597 7.92 17.81 -11.11
CA ALA A 597 8.63 18.50 -12.20
C ALA A 597 9.06 17.53 -13.31
N LEU A 598 9.59 16.37 -12.94
CA LEU A 598 9.93 15.29 -13.88
C LEU A 598 8.70 14.77 -14.61
N ALA A 599 7.58 14.58 -13.90
CA ALA A 599 6.33 14.13 -14.51
C ALA A 599 5.73 15.19 -15.45
N PHE A 600 5.69 16.47 -15.05
CA PHE A 600 5.25 17.58 -15.89
C PHE A 600 6.08 17.68 -17.17
N ASN A 601 7.41 17.71 -17.08
CA ASN A 601 8.27 17.71 -18.26
C ASN A 601 8.03 16.48 -19.12
N GLY A 602 7.93 15.30 -18.51
CA GLY A 602 7.64 14.06 -19.20
C GLY A 602 6.34 14.10 -20.01
N VAL A 603 5.26 14.70 -19.48
CA VAL A 603 4.01 14.90 -20.24
C VAL A 603 4.22 15.91 -21.36
N LEU A 604 4.76 17.09 -21.06
CA LEU A 604 4.93 18.18 -22.03
C LEU A 604 5.84 17.81 -23.20
N ASP A 605 6.89 17.03 -22.94
CA ASP A 605 7.84 16.56 -23.96
C ASP A 605 7.29 15.44 -24.83
N ASN A 606 6.21 14.77 -24.40
CA ASN A 606 5.64 13.62 -25.10
C ASN A 606 4.19 13.82 -25.54
N LEU A 607 3.59 14.99 -25.25
CA LEU A 607 2.25 15.31 -25.71
C LEU A 607 2.25 15.46 -27.24
N PRO A 608 1.47 14.65 -28.00
CA PRO A 608 1.46 14.73 -29.46
C PRO A 608 1.03 16.10 -29.98
N ALA A 609 0.08 16.74 -29.30
CA ALA A 609 -0.32 18.12 -29.56
C ALA A 609 0.75 19.09 -29.06
N ARG A 610 1.79 19.31 -29.87
CA ARG A 610 2.92 20.18 -29.52
C ARG A 610 2.52 21.62 -29.19
N TRP A 611 1.49 22.14 -29.88
CA TRP A 611 0.94 23.46 -29.58
C TRP A 611 0.39 23.54 -28.15
N ALA A 612 -0.27 22.49 -27.65
CA ALA A 612 -0.84 22.45 -26.29
C ALA A 612 0.27 22.36 -25.24
N ALA A 613 1.35 21.63 -25.53
CA ALA A 613 2.53 21.59 -24.67
C ALA A 613 3.22 22.96 -24.59
N ILE A 614 3.43 23.63 -25.72
CA ILE A 614 4.03 24.98 -25.78
C ILE A 614 3.16 25.99 -25.02
N LEU A 615 1.84 25.92 -25.23
CA LEU A 615 0.87 26.77 -24.53
C LEU A 615 0.93 26.56 -23.02
N THR A 616 0.95 25.31 -22.56
CA THR A 616 1.05 24.99 -21.13
C THR A 616 2.37 25.49 -20.54
N ARG A 617 3.49 25.33 -21.26
CA ARG A 617 4.79 25.88 -20.84
C ARG A 617 4.72 27.40 -20.68
N ALA A 618 4.18 28.12 -21.66
CA ALA A 618 4.07 29.58 -21.60
C ALA A 618 3.15 30.09 -20.49
N ILE A 619 2.06 29.37 -20.21
CA ILE A 619 1.07 29.75 -19.20
C ILE A 619 1.53 29.37 -17.80
N ALA A 620 1.79 28.09 -17.54
CA ALA A 620 2.03 27.57 -16.19
C ALA A 620 3.49 27.66 -15.74
N PHE A 621 4.44 27.65 -16.70
CA PHE A 621 5.87 27.50 -16.44
C PHE A 621 6.72 28.46 -17.29
N PRO A 622 6.52 29.79 -17.17
CA PRO A 622 7.14 30.77 -18.07
C PRO A 622 8.68 30.78 -18.03
N LEU A 623 9.28 30.37 -16.91
CA LEU A 623 10.73 30.24 -16.71
C LEU A 623 11.21 28.77 -16.78
N GLY A 624 10.38 27.86 -17.26
CA GLY A 624 10.59 26.42 -17.19
C GLY A 624 9.93 25.78 -15.97
N VAL A 625 9.81 24.45 -16.02
CA VAL A 625 9.26 23.66 -14.91
C VAL A 625 10.30 23.66 -13.78
N PRO A 626 9.99 24.20 -12.58
CA PRO A 626 10.98 24.35 -11.52
C PRO A 626 11.50 23.01 -11.01
N TYR A 627 12.82 22.84 -11.01
CA TYR A 627 13.49 21.69 -10.39
C TYR A 627 13.91 22.04 -8.97
N HIS A 628 13.67 21.14 -8.02
CA HIS A 628 14.05 21.30 -6.62
C HIS A 628 14.70 20.02 -6.15
N GLU A 629 15.90 20.08 -5.58
CA GLU A 629 16.44 18.99 -4.76
C GLU A 629 16.68 19.53 -3.36
N PRO A 630 16.55 18.70 -2.33
CA PRO A 630 17.03 19.04 -0.99
C PRO A 630 18.51 19.42 -1.05
N SER A 631 18.92 20.39 -0.23
CA SER A 631 20.35 20.65 -0.03
C SER A 631 21.02 19.51 0.74
N ASP A 632 22.33 19.37 0.60
CA ASP A 632 23.11 18.39 1.37
C ASP A 632 23.01 18.65 2.88
N GLU A 633 22.91 19.92 3.29
CA GLU A 633 22.69 20.32 4.68
C GLU A 633 21.34 19.82 5.23
N LEU A 634 20.25 20.06 4.49
CA LEU A 634 18.91 19.57 4.86
C LEU A 634 18.87 18.05 4.88
N THR A 635 19.54 17.41 3.92
CA THR A 635 19.68 15.95 3.85
C THR A 635 20.39 15.41 5.10
N SER A 636 21.49 16.05 5.50
CA SER A 636 22.25 15.70 6.70
C SER A 636 21.43 15.89 7.98
N GLU A 637 20.69 16.99 8.08
CA GLU A 637 19.79 17.27 9.20
C GLU A 637 18.71 16.20 9.33
N VAL A 638 18.06 15.83 8.23
CA VAL A 638 17.01 14.81 8.22
C VAL A 638 17.57 13.42 8.53
N ALA A 639 18.75 13.06 8.01
CA ALA A 639 19.42 11.80 8.36
C ALA A 639 19.72 11.70 9.86
N ALA A 640 20.13 12.82 10.47
CA ALA A 640 20.48 12.87 11.90
C ALA A 640 19.29 12.59 12.83
N ILE A 641 18.05 12.82 12.37
CA ILE A 641 16.82 12.51 13.13
C ILE A 641 16.80 11.04 13.56
N LEU A 642 17.14 10.13 12.64
CA LEU A 642 17.08 8.69 12.88
C LEU A 642 18.24 8.18 13.76
N MET A 643 19.34 8.93 13.83
CA MET A 643 20.57 8.53 14.52
C MET A 643 20.67 9.00 15.96
N ARG A 644 19.67 9.73 16.47
CA ARG A 644 19.70 10.32 17.82
C ARG A 644 18.41 9.99 18.57
N PRO A 645 18.47 9.69 19.88
CA PRO A 645 17.29 9.64 20.72
C PRO A 645 16.57 10.98 20.64
N SER A 646 15.34 10.98 20.14
CA SER A 646 14.55 12.20 19.97
C SER A 646 13.07 11.88 19.89
N SER A 647 12.24 12.79 20.37
CA SER A 647 10.78 12.65 20.26
C SER A 647 10.30 12.59 18.80
N GLN A 648 11.07 13.14 17.87
CA GLN A 648 10.80 13.07 16.44
C GLN A 648 11.01 11.66 15.88
N ARG A 649 12.09 10.98 16.26
CA ARG A 649 12.33 9.57 15.91
C ARG A 649 11.18 8.69 16.41
N ASP A 650 10.69 8.93 17.62
CA ASP A 650 9.58 8.18 18.21
C ASP A 650 8.25 8.46 17.49
N ARG A 651 7.93 9.73 17.20
CA ARG A 651 6.73 10.11 16.41
C ARG A 651 6.72 9.57 14.98
N LEU A 652 7.90 9.29 14.41
CA LEU A 652 8.02 8.69 13.07
C LEU A 652 7.67 7.20 13.07
N THR A 653 7.87 6.54 14.20
CA THR A 653 7.77 5.09 14.34
C THR A 653 6.81 4.69 15.48
N PRO A 654 5.61 5.30 15.56
CA PRO A 654 4.73 5.07 16.69
C PRO A 654 4.20 3.63 16.65
N ASP A 655 3.99 3.04 17.83
CA ASP A 655 3.29 1.77 18.02
C ASP A 655 3.86 0.57 17.23
N LEU A 656 5.15 0.62 16.88
CA LEU A 656 5.86 -0.54 16.37
C LEU A 656 6.09 -1.55 17.49
N TYR A 657 6.05 -2.83 17.15
CA TYR A 657 6.52 -3.88 18.04
C TYR A 657 8.05 -3.97 17.96
N LEU A 658 8.74 -3.79 19.08
CA LEU A 658 10.22 -3.75 19.14
C LEU A 658 10.81 -5.01 19.82
N GLY A 659 9.97 -5.98 20.18
CA GLY A 659 10.37 -7.24 20.80
C GLY A 659 9.99 -7.36 22.27
N GLU A 660 9.00 -6.58 22.72
CA GLU A 660 8.46 -6.63 24.06
C GLU A 660 7.94 -8.04 24.38
N GLY A 661 8.40 -8.66 25.47
CA GLY A 661 7.99 -10.02 25.83
C GLY A 661 8.98 -11.12 25.42
N HIS A 662 9.95 -10.83 24.54
CA HIS A 662 11.06 -11.77 24.27
C HIS A 662 12.30 -11.45 25.12
N ALA A 663 12.93 -12.50 25.64
CA ALA A 663 14.22 -12.40 26.31
C ALA A 663 15.34 -12.02 25.32
N GLN A 664 15.27 -12.53 24.09
CA GLN A 664 16.21 -12.27 23.01
C GLN A 664 15.41 -11.90 21.75
N HIS A 665 15.58 -10.66 21.27
CA HIS A 665 14.93 -10.18 20.05
C HIS A 665 15.88 -9.21 19.35
N PRO A 666 16.12 -9.33 18.04
CA PRO A 666 17.22 -8.62 17.39
C PRO A 666 16.98 -7.11 17.29
N ILE A 667 15.72 -6.66 17.24
CA ILE A 667 15.39 -5.22 17.29
C ILE A 667 15.59 -4.67 18.71
N LYS A 668 15.27 -5.45 19.74
CA LYS A 668 15.48 -5.06 21.14
C LYS A 668 16.97 -4.92 21.46
N ASP A 669 17.77 -5.86 20.97
CA ASP A 669 19.23 -5.80 21.08
C ASP A 669 19.80 -4.56 20.36
N LEU A 670 19.24 -4.22 19.20
CA LEU A 670 19.61 -3.02 18.45
C LEU A 670 19.25 -1.72 19.18
N GLU A 671 18.04 -1.61 19.73
CA GLU A 671 17.63 -0.42 20.49
C GLU A 671 18.47 -0.26 21.76
N LEU A 672 18.78 -1.35 22.47
CA LEU A 672 19.68 -1.31 23.63
C LEU A 672 21.08 -0.83 23.23
N ALA A 673 21.65 -1.36 22.15
CA ALA A 673 22.95 -0.91 21.66
C ALA A 673 22.90 0.58 21.25
N PHE A 674 21.81 1.02 20.62
CA PHE A 674 21.60 2.42 20.25
C PHE A 674 21.56 3.37 21.45
N GLU A 675 20.85 2.98 22.51
CA GLU A 675 20.80 3.73 23.77
C GLU A 675 22.19 3.80 24.42
N LEU A 676 22.86 2.67 24.61
CA LEU A 676 24.18 2.60 25.24
C LEU A 676 25.24 3.38 24.46
N VAL A 677 25.27 3.29 23.13
CA VAL A 677 26.17 4.07 22.26
C VAL A 677 25.85 5.57 22.29
N SER A 678 24.58 5.94 22.48
CA SER A 678 24.18 7.34 22.61
C SER A 678 24.64 7.91 23.96
N GLU A 679 24.52 7.14 25.04
CA GLU A 679 25.01 7.50 26.38
C GLU A 679 26.54 7.55 26.46
N ALA A 680 27.23 6.67 25.74
CA ALA A 680 28.69 6.61 25.69
C ALA A 680 29.34 7.72 24.85
N ALA A 681 28.57 8.41 23.99
CA ALA A 681 29.08 9.41 23.05
C ALA A 681 29.93 10.54 23.68
N PRO A 682 29.59 11.10 24.87
CA PRO A 682 30.43 12.08 25.54
C PRO A 682 31.76 11.49 26.02
N ILE A 683 31.79 10.20 26.37
CA ILE A 683 32.99 9.49 26.82
C ILE A 683 33.92 9.28 25.63
N GLU A 684 33.40 8.80 24.49
CA GLU A 684 34.16 8.69 23.24
C GLU A 684 34.72 10.03 22.75
N LYS A 685 34.01 11.13 23.04
CA LYS A 685 34.51 12.48 22.75
C LYS A 685 35.73 12.82 23.62
N LYS A 686 35.72 12.51 24.93
CA LYS A 686 36.88 12.69 25.82
C LYS A 686 38.09 11.89 25.32
N LEU A 687 37.89 10.64 24.92
CA LEU A 687 38.94 9.79 24.36
C LEU A 687 39.58 10.41 23.10
N ARG A 688 38.75 10.90 22.17
CA ARG A 688 39.22 11.58 20.96
C ARG A 688 39.97 12.88 21.26
N GLU A 689 39.48 13.70 22.18
CA GLU A 689 40.13 14.95 22.60
C GLU A 689 41.48 14.70 23.30
N ALA A 690 41.59 13.61 24.06
CA ALA A 690 42.83 13.15 24.68
C ALA A 690 43.77 12.41 23.71
N ASN A 691 43.31 12.11 22.48
CA ASN A 691 44.01 11.28 21.49
C ASN A 691 44.40 9.88 22.03
N ILE A 692 43.60 9.31 22.93
CA ILE A 692 43.76 7.96 23.49
C ILE A 692 42.69 7.06 22.86
N ARG A 693 43.11 5.92 22.30
CA ARG A 693 42.18 4.96 21.67
C ARG A 693 41.75 3.85 22.61
N ASP A 694 42.63 3.44 23.51
CA ASP A 694 42.37 2.35 24.44
C ASP A 694 41.64 2.89 25.69
N PRO A 695 40.39 2.45 25.96
CA PRO A 695 39.68 2.85 27.17
C PRO A 695 40.43 2.50 28.46
N GLU A 696 41.24 1.43 28.48
CA GLU A 696 42.01 1.05 29.66
C GLU A 696 43.16 2.04 29.93
N GLU A 697 43.91 2.42 28.88
CA GLU A 697 44.92 3.48 28.94
C GLU A 697 44.31 4.81 29.42
N ALA A 698 43.13 5.16 28.91
CA ALA A 698 42.44 6.38 29.32
C ALA A 698 41.98 6.36 30.78
N ARG A 699 41.59 5.19 31.30
CA ARG A 699 41.25 5.00 32.71
C ARG A 699 42.49 5.15 33.59
N GLU A 700 43.61 4.54 33.20
CA GLU A 700 44.88 4.64 33.93
C GLU A 700 45.44 6.07 33.92
N ALA A 701 45.29 6.78 32.81
CA ALA A 701 45.66 8.19 32.67
C ALA A 701 44.69 9.16 33.40
N GLY A 702 43.60 8.66 33.99
CA GLY A 702 42.60 9.48 34.68
C GLY A 702 41.73 10.35 33.77
N VAL A 703 41.73 10.08 32.46
CA VAL A 703 40.90 10.78 31.46
C VAL A 703 39.43 10.37 31.57
N ILE A 704 39.19 9.10 31.92
CA ILE A 704 37.86 8.56 32.19
C ILE A 704 37.82 7.85 33.55
N SER A 705 36.65 7.85 34.18
CA SER A 705 36.39 7.14 35.44
C SER A 705 36.17 5.63 35.22
N ASN A 706 36.24 4.84 36.30
CA ASN A 706 35.92 3.41 36.23
C ASN A 706 34.47 3.14 35.81
N ALA A 707 33.53 4.01 36.19
CA ALA A 707 32.14 3.89 35.75
C ALA A 707 31.99 4.15 34.24
N GLU A 708 32.71 5.14 33.70
CA GLU A 708 32.74 5.42 32.26
C GLU A 708 33.42 4.29 31.47
N PHE A 709 34.47 3.69 32.02
CA PHE A 709 35.11 2.50 31.45
C PHE A 709 34.13 1.32 31.34
N VAL A 710 33.40 1.02 32.42
CA VAL A 710 32.36 -0.04 32.40
C VAL A 710 31.28 0.27 31.36
N ARG A 711 30.81 1.53 31.28
CA ARG A 711 29.78 1.93 30.30
C ARG A 711 30.25 1.77 28.85
N LEU A 712 31.51 2.06 28.55
CA LEU A 712 32.09 1.81 27.22
C LEU A 712 32.15 0.31 26.90
N ALA A 713 32.50 -0.53 27.87
CA ALA A 713 32.52 -1.98 27.70
C ALA A 713 31.11 -2.54 27.45
N GLU A 714 30.11 -2.10 28.23
CA GLU A 714 28.69 -2.45 28.05
C GLU A 714 28.19 -2.06 26.64
N ALA A 715 28.51 -0.85 26.18
CA ALA A 715 28.16 -0.38 24.85
C ALA A 715 28.82 -1.23 23.75
N GLN A 716 30.11 -1.55 23.90
CA GLN A 716 30.84 -2.36 22.93
C GLN A 716 30.29 -3.79 22.85
N GLU A 717 29.96 -4.42 23.98
CA GLU A 717 29.35 -5.77 24.01
C GLU A 717 27.99 -5.77 23.30
N ALA A 718 27.16 -4.75 23.52
CA ALA A 718 25.88 -4.59 22.83
C ALA A 718 26.06 -4.39 21.32
N VAL A 719 27.04 -3.57 20.91
CA VAL A 719 27.40 -3.39 19.48
C VAL A 719 27.84 -4.71 18.86
N ASP A 720 28.73 -5.46 19.52
CA ASP A 720 29.25 -6.74 19.03
C ASP A 720 28.13 -7.75 18.80
N LYS A 721 27.14 -7.79 19.70
CA LYS A 721 25.95 -8.62 19.54
C LYS A 721 25.13 -8.24 18.31
N VAL A 722 24.96 -6.94 18.04
CA VAL A 722 24.16 -6.42 16.90
C VAL A 722 24.87 -6.63 15.56
N ILE A 723 26.18 -6.41 15.49
CA ILE A 723 26.96 -6.56 14.24
C ILE A 723 27.19 -8.03 13.88
N ALA A 724 27.12 -8.94 14.85
CA ALA A 724 27.24 -10.36 14.60
C ALA A 724 26.14 -10.85 13.64
N VAL A 725 26.53 -11.72 12.72
CA VAL A 725 25.61 -12.45 11.85
C VAL A 725 25.42 -13.88 12.36
N ASP A 726 24.36 -14.53 11.91
CA ASP A 726 24.10 -15.92 12.24
C ASP A 726 24.97 -16.86 11.39
N ALA A 727 25.21 -18.05 11.92
CA ALA A 727 25.95 -19.12 11.27
C ALA A 727 25.35 -20.46 11.64
N PHE A 728 25.32 -21.38 10.67
CA PHE A 728 24.70 -22.69 10.80
C PHE A 728 25.70 -23.78 10.43
N PRO A 729 25.70 -24.94 11.12
CA PRO A 729 26.41 -26.13 10.66
C PRO A 729 26.01 -26.49 9.22
N MET A 730 26.97 -26.85 8.38
CA MET A 730 26.69 -27.17 6.96
C MET A 730 25.64 -28.27 6.79
N ALA A 731 25.61 -29.25 7.70
CA ALA A 731 24.65 -30.35 7.69
C ALA A 731 23.21 -29.92 7.99
N GLU A 732 23.00 -28.82 8.70
CA GLU A 732 21.66 -28.26 8.94
C GLU A 732 21.13 -27.51 7.73
N VAL A 733 22.02 -26.88 6.95
CA VAL A 733 21.66 -26.09 5.76
C VAL A 733 21.46 -26.97 4.53
N SER A 734 22.29 -28.00 4.36
CA SER A 734 22.36 -28.78 3.13
C SER A 734 22.27 -30.29 3.39
N PRO A 735 21.28 -30.99 2.78
CA PRO A 735 21.18 -32.44 2.89
C PRO A 735 22.34 -33.18 2.18
N ILE A 736 23.16 -32.47 1.40
CA ILE A 736 24.33 -33.01 0.70
C ILE A 736 25.66 -32.54 1.30
N ALA A 737 25.64 -32.03 2.54
CA ALA A 737 26.82 -31.46 3.20
C ALA A 737 28.03 -32.42 3.22
N SER A 738 27.79 -33.73 3.31
CA SER A 738 28.83 -34.75 3.35
C SER A 738 29.72 -34.78 2.10
N GLN A 739 29.31 -34.18 0.98
CA GLN A 739 30.17 -34.05 -0.21
C GLN A 739 31.42 -33.20 0.04
N HIS A 740 31.40 -32.37 1.09
CA HIS A 740 32.52 -31.50 1.48
C HIS A 740 33.39 -32.09 2.57
N ASP A 741 33.05 -33.28 3.09
CA ASP A 741 33.88 -34.01 4.05
C ASP A 741 35.19 -34.40 3.34
N ARG A 742 36.28 -33.73 3.70
CA ARG A 742 37.59 -34.09 3.17
C ARG A 742 37.99 -35.42 3.82
N PRO A 743 38.34 -36.46 3.03
CA PRO A 743 38.89 -37.67 3.62
C PRO A 743 40.13 -37.29 4.42
N ALA A 744 40.22 -37.80 5.65
CA ALA A 744 41.38 -37.57 6.50
C ALA A 744 42.64 -37.91 5.69
N LYS A 745 43.58 -36.98 5.60
CA LYS A 745 44.91 -37.29 5.03
C LYS A 745 45.47 -38.43 5.86
N ASN A 746 45.42 -39.66 5.35
CA ASN A 746 46.12 -40.78 5.93
C ASN A 746 47.57 -40.34 6.10
N GLY A 747 48.00 -40.20 7.35
CA GLY A 747 49.38 -39.91 7.70
C GLY A 747 50.25 -41.06 7.22
N GLY A 748 50.79 -40.92 6.01
CA GLY A 748 51.87 -41.77 5.51
C GLY A 748 53.11 -41.53 6.36
N LYS A 749 53.29 -42.35 7.40
CA LYS A 749 54.58 -42.57 8.03
C LYS A 749 55.35 -43.58 7.19
N GLY A 750 56.48 -43.13 6.65
CA GLY A 750 57.72 -43.90 6.52
C GLY A 750 57.74 -45.09 5.55
N GLU A 751 58.14 -44.85 4.30
CA GLU A 751 59.03 -45.80 3.64
C GLU A 751 60.46 -45.47 4.07
N GLN A 752 61.02 -46.32 4.93
CA GLN A 752 62.45 -46.44 5.14
C GLN A 752 63.11 -46.85 3.82
N ARG A 753 64.12 -46.10 3.38
CA ARG A 753 65.21 -46.64 2.57
C ARG A 753 66.53 -46.25 3.23
N GLU A 754 67.02 -47.16 4.07
CA GLU A 754 68.43 -47.23 4.42
C GLU A 754 69.22 -47.89 3.28
N ALA A 755 70.31 -47.20 2.92
CA ALA A 755 71.63 -47.60 2.43
C ALA A 755 71.92 -48.97 1.77
N ALA A 756 72.70 -48.86 0.68
CA ALA A 756 73.90 -49.63 0.32
C ALA A 756 73.82 -51.17 0.12
N GLU A 757 73.87 -51.60 -1.14
CA GLU A 757 74.98 -52.36 -1.78
C GLU A 757 74.79 -52.41 -3.30
#